data_AF-A0A660VP48-F1
#
_entry.id   AF-A0A660VP48-F1
#
_cell.length_a   1.000
_cell.length_b   1.000
_cell.length_c   1.000
_cell.angle_alpha   90.00
_cell.angle_beta   90.00
_cell.angle_gamma   90.00
#
_symmetry.space_group_name_H-M   'P 1'
#
loop_
_entity.id
_entity.type
_entity.pdbx_description
1 polymer ?
#
loop_
_entity_poly.entity_id
_entity_poly.type
_entity_poly.pdbx_seq_one_letter_code
_entity_poly.pdbx_strand_id
1 'polypeptide(L)'
;MRFNNNMVWVLSIALLLGACSDSSTGGGGGGGGGGGATSDSVHAFSFDEDSQTYLVGGHEVALADVQRDLVGTLCSKCHPNAVPEVKDSVHFNLAAATPRVMFPGGGAHGMIDRACGLPGTTGLTNSFTDVNLGECAKCHVGRYLPMMEGMFSGMFTQMGVADPAGQAEQLVNAGIDCLICHAETYRSWPEDGTLASLAGTAPPDGASPTPTGSARVARDDGDFDRDGVPDLVIDVDGDGTPDAPLMMDTDGDGVPETRWPTVAQDRSPAALASIGPTTEHTCLRCHEHARTGYKRGTMFIEGRDVHSTATTGPFAGAENRCTVCHTERDHKFIRGHSVGGDLAAADYMPPAPGLPVDPDDAFDVSCVKCHDGIGKFGDNYHRPSHLEAMSCETCHIPYGSGLTYSLFGHGGQVSFARNDEGKDTRLVVADMYINEGGSDIEADLDAYKTPPVLMWFDGGSSFLAQPLAARGMPNAKITPFKPMANGMVFDARFFDGVMLNNDAGAPYNAHSMYRFYAEGANAEAFSALGMLATPPTDTRKVTLADFGSPDPDLQAMALMQIFPNLVYFDKGTFGYEHYLTRTGSALDANGDGLVDSGQSMLGDMLVAANAGLAQFQAFNRPMGFPDGYEWYPPYDDVSDVISMKLPDGSLIKMFLQMQAAGLPPEQQGPFMEAIENYPSFSAITLGGHGVAPKEEALGAAPFSCLDCHGSDGVFARPVPVGRKLPVNMGPMGVLEMPIYAWRYYQVEQLVDLGLATSSEEVLSGAVDVDIDGDTNFLRVSDTELVLNWFAPNAPDGYRPADDPAALAGTNLGVADLTWNGGPWMPVLEPVVDYVPNYEVLGYQASEILWP
;
A
#
# COMPACT_ATOMS: atom_id res chain seq x y z
N MET A 1 -1.21 4.42 64.18
CA MET A 1 -2.41 3.79 64.76
C MET A 1 -2.30 2.29 64.56
N ARG A 2 -2.60 1.50 65.60
CA ARG A 2 -2.51 0.03 65.64
C ARG A 2 -3.88 -0.61 65.29
N PHE A 3 -3.82 -1.92 65.05
CA PHE A 3 -4.87 -2.96 64.95
C PHE A 3 -5.38 -3.20 63.51
N ASN A 4 -5.54 -4.43 62.99
CA ASN A 4 -5.34 -5.78 63.53
C ASN A 4 -5.30 -6.82 62.37
N ASN A 5 -4.62 -7.95 62.61
CA ASN A 5 -4.65 -9.19 61.81
C ASN A 5 -5.99 -9.94 61.93
N ASN A 6 -6.40 -10.68 60.88
CA ASN A 6 -6.65 -12.14 60.92
C ASN A 6 -7.32 -12.72 59.66
N MET A 7 -6.77 -13.85 59.19
CA MET A 7 -7.45 -15.08 58.70
C MET A 7 -8.19 -14.98 57.34
N VAL A 8 -8.22 -15.95 56.42
CA VAL A 8 -8.12 -17.43 56.44
C VAL A 8 -7.61 -17.90 55.05
N TRP A 9 -6.73 -18.89 55.00
CA TRP A 9 -6.49 -19.73 53.82
C TRP A 9 -7.56 -20.82 53.73
N VAL A 10 -8.30 -20.91 52.63
CA VAL A 10 -9.19 -22.06 52.34
C VAL A 10 -8.72 -22.72 51.05
N LEU A 11 -8.11 -23.91 51.23
CA LEU A 11 -8.00 -24.94 50.22
C LEU A 11 -9.41 -25.44 49.87
N SER A 12 -9.78 -25.41 48.60
CA SER A 12 -10.97 -26.12 48.09
C SER A 12 -10.56 -27.01 46.92
N ILE A 13 -10.35 -28.28 47.25
CA ILE A 13 -10.37 -29.41 46.30
C ILE A 13 -11.82 -29.61 45.87
N ALA A 14 -12.09 -29.62 44.57
CA ALA A 14 -13.34 -30.13 44.02
C ALA A 14 -13.05 -30.96 42.76
N LEU A 15 -13.00 -32.29 42.94
CA LEU A 15 -13.33 -33.26 41.91
C LEU A 15 -14.81 -33.08 41.54
N LEU A 16 -15.14 -33.05 40.24
CA LEU A 16 -16.46 -33.41 39.75
C LEU A 16 -16.35 -34.09 38.37
N LEU A 17 -16.38 -35.42 38.41
CA LEU A 17 -16.84 -36.30 37.33
C LEU A 17 -18.37 -36.11 37.17
N GLY A 18 -18.88 -36.05 35.94
CA GLY A 18 -20.33 -36.08 35.75
C GLY A 18 -20.86 -35.83 34.33
N ALA A 19 -20.64 -36.82 33.46
CA ALA A 19 -21.51 -37.34 32.39
C ALA A 19 -22.64 -36.48 31.75
N CYS A 20 -22.65 -36.56 30.42
CA CYS A 20 -23.70 -36.22 29.47
C CYS A 20 -25.10 -36.71 29.85
N SER A 21 -26.12 -35.90 29.63
CA SER A 21 -27.46 -36.39 29.28
C SER A 21 -28.29 -35.32 28.55
N ASP A 22 -28.61 -35.63 27.30
CA ASP A 22 -29.69 -35.01 26.53
C ASP A 22 -31.05 -35.15 27.21
N SER A 23 -31.88 -34.10 27.12
CA SER A 23 -33.31 -34.29 26.87
C SER A 23 -33.96 -33.02 26.28
N SER A 24 -34.35 -33.15 25.02
CA SER A 24 -35.27 -32.27 24.31
C SER A 24 -36.71 -32.42 24.79
N THR A 25 -37.46 -31.31 24.89
CA THR A 25 -38.89 -31.09 24.52
C THR A 25 -39.20 -29.65 24.94
N GLY A 26 -39.79 -28.71 24.18
CA GLY A 26 -40.52 -28.66 22.92
C GLY A 26 -41.57 -27.54 23.07
N GLY A 27 -41.58 -26.53 22.19
CA GLY A 27 -42.55 -25.41 22.29
C GLY A 27 -42.25 -24.23 21.37
N GLY A 28 -42.58 -24.34 20.07
CA GLY A 28 -42.07 -23.46 19.01
C GLY A 28 -42.80 -22.14 18.77
N GLY A 29 -42.19 -21.33 17.87
CA GLY A 29 -42.78 -20.09 17.35
C GLY A 29 -41.87 -19.24 16.44
N GLY A 30 -41.36 -19.80 15.33
CA GLY A 30 -40.87 -19.22 14.05
C GLY A 30 -40.06 -17.89 14.01
N GLY A 31 -38.97 -17.73 13.25
CA GLY A 31 -38.40 -18.51 12.15
C GLY A 31 -37.82 -17.54 11.10
N GLY A 32 -36.49 -17.45 11.03
CA GLY A 32 -35.70 -16.73 10.02
C GLY A 32 -34.23 -17.06 10.28
N GLY A 33 -33.69 -18.03 9.53
CA GLY A 33 -32.51 -18.81 9.91
C GLY A 33 -31.18 -18.05 9.85
N GLY A 34 -30.58 -17.83 11.01
CA GLY A 34 -29.13 -17.81 11.18
C GLY A 34 -28.72 -19.16 11.78
N GLY A 35 -27.83 -19.88 11.10
CA GLY A 35 -27.18 -21.05 11.68
C GLY A 35 -26.26 -20.59 12.80
N GLY A 36 -26.75 -20.61 14.04
CA GLY A 36 -25.92 -20.36 15.21
C GLY A 36 -24.92 -21.50 15.37
N ALA A 37 -23.65 -21.22 15.08
CA ALA A 37 -22.55 -22.02 15.58
C ALA A 37 -22.64 -22.01 17.11
N THR A 38 -22.70 -23.20 17.72
CA THR A 38 -22.46 -23.35 19.16
C THR A 38 -21.06 -22.81 19.45
N SER A 39 -20.94 -21.88 20.39
CA SER A 39 -19.67 -21.31 20.81
C SER A 39 -18.81 -22.41 21.46
N ASP A 40 -17.96 -23.06 20.68
CA ASP A 40 -16.84 -23.79 21.25
C ASP A 40 -15.97 -22.78 22.02
N SER A 41 -15.54 -23.15 23.23
CA SER A 41 -14.62 -22.31 24.01
C SER A 41 -13.39 -22.01 23.17
N VAL A 42 -13.05 -20.72 23.01
CA VAL A 42 -11.78 -20.29 22.36
C VAL A 42 -10.54 -20.80 23.09
N HIS A 43 -10.71 -21.34 24.29
CA HIS A 43 -9.68 -22.04 25.07
C HIS A 43 -10.12 -23.48 25.30
N ALA A 44 -10.23 -24.26 24.24
CA ALA A 44 -10.45 -25.70 24.32
C ALA A 44 -9.13 -26.49 24.46
N PHE A 45 -8.13 -25.87 25.11
CA PHE A 45 -6.85 -26.47 25.43
C PHE A 45 -6.32 -25.98 26.80
N SER A 46 -5.33 -26.68 27.34
CA SER A 46 -4.58 -26.25 28.53
C SER A 46 -3.09 -26.49 28.32
N PHE A 47 -2.22 -25.61 28.83
CA PHE A 47 -0.77 -25.79 28.80
C PHE A 47 -0.23 -26.29 30.14
N ASP A 48 0.61 -27.32 30.11
CA ASP A 48 1.39 -27.79 31.26
C ASP A 48 2.83 -27.29 31.12
N GLU A 49 3.23 -26.38 32.01
CA GLU A 49 4.57 -25.78 32.02
C GLU A 49 5.67 -26.80 32.37
N ASP A 50 5.39 -27.82 33.18
CA ASP A 50 6.42 -28.77 33.62
C ASP A 50 6.81 -29.73 32.49
N SER A 51 5.83 -30.17 31.70
CA SER A 51 6.05 -31.06 30.55
C SER A 51 6.21 -30.34 29.22
N GLN A 52 5.95 -29.02 29.16
CA GLN A 52 5.92 -28.23 27.92
C GLN A 52 4.96 -28.82 26.87
N THR A 53 3.76 -29.20 27.32
CA THR A 53 2.74 -29.84 26.47
C THR A 53 1.38 -29.17 26.57
N TYR A 54 0.69 -29.07 25.44
CA TYR A 54 -0.71 -28.71 25.38
C TYR A 54 -1.60 -29.96 25.45
N LEU A 55 -2.71 -29.86 26.18
CA LEU A 55 -3.79 -30.83 26.17
C LEU A 55 -4.96 -30.25 25.37
N VAL A 56 -5.25 -30.80 24.21
CA VAL A 56 -6.36 -30.38 23.32
C VAL A 56 -7.20 -31.59 22.93
N GLY A 57 -8.50 -31.55 23.20
CA GLY A 57 -9.41 -32.66 22.86
C GLY A 57 -9.01 -34.04 23.44
N GLY A 58 -8.23 -34.07 24.52
CA GLY A 58 -7.71 -35.31 25.13
C GLY A 58 -6.41 -35.84 24.53
N HIS A 59 -5.77 -35.07 23.64
CA HIS A 59 -4.47 -35.36 23.06
C HIS A 59 -3.39 -34.45 23.65
N GLU A 60 -2.21 -35.02 23.92
CA GLU A 60 -1.00 -34.27 24.27
C GLU A 60 -0.27 -33.85 22.99
N VAL A 61 0.10 -32.57 22.90
CA VAL A 61 0.87 -31.98 21.80
C VAL A 61 2.05 -31.23 22.41
N ALA A 62 3.27 -31.46 21.92
CA ALA A 62 4.45 -30.76 22.45
C ALA A 62 4.44 -29.28 22.04
N LEU A 63 5.02 -28.40 22.87
CA LEU A 63 5.19 -26.98 22.55
C LEU A 63 5.92 -26.77 21.22
N ALA A 64 7.00 -27.52 20.98
CA ALA A 64 7.76 -27.49 19.74
C ALA A 64 6.89 -27.78 18.50
N ASP A 65 5.96 -28.74 18.59
CA ASP A 65 5.05 -29.05 17.48
C ASP A 65 4.09 -27.89 17.20
N VAL A 66 3.62 -27.20 18.24
CA VAL A 66 2.77 -26.00 18.10
C VAL A 66 3.57 -24.81 17.55
N GLN A 67 4.83 -24.65 17.94
CA GLN A 67 5.70 -23.61 17.39
C GLN A 67 6.02 -23.84 15.91
N ARG A 68 6.13 -25.10 15.48
CA ARG A 68 6.32 -25.47 14.06
C ARG A 68 5.06 -25.36 13.23
N ASP A 69 3.94 -25.89 13.71
CA ASP A 69 2.64 -25.92 13.04
C ASP A 69 1.50 -25.60 14.02
N LEU A 70 1.32 -24.31 14.33
CA LEU A 70 0.28 -23.85 15.24
C LEU A 70 -1.13 -24.29 14.77
N VAL A 71 -1.38 -24.13 13.48
CA VAL A 71 -2.71 -24.26 12.91
C VAL A 71 -3.11 -25.72 12.76
N GLY A 72 -2.25 -26.57 12.20
CA GLY A 72 -2.52 -27.99 12.01
C GLY A 72 -2.49 -28.80 13.30
N THR A 73 -1.64 -28.43 14.27
CA THR A 73 -1.52 -29.19 15.53
C THR A 73 -2.51 -28.74 16.60
N LEU A 74 -2.84 -27.45 16.69
CA LEU A 74 -3.67 -26.88 17.76
C LEU A 74 -4.97 -26.24 17.25
N CYS A 75 -4.91 -25.14 16.50
CA CYS A 75 -6.11 -24.32 16.22
C CYS A 75 -7.18 -25.06 15.40
N SER A 76 -6.78 -25.81 14.36
CA SER A 76 -7.71 -26.54 13.49
C SER A 76 -8.48 -27.66 14.19
N LYS A 77 -8.00 -28.13 15.37
CA LYS A 77 -8.72 -29.14 16.17
C LYS A 77 -10.04 -28.60 16.73
N CYS A 78 -10.12 -27.28 16.92
CA CYS A 78 -11.31 -26.59 17.42
C CYS A 78 -11.98 -25.74 16.34
N HIS A 79 -11.22 -25.26 15.36
CA HIS A 79 -11.69 -24.37 14.29
C HIS A 79 -11.36 -24.94 12.89
N PRO A 80 -11.96 -26.07 12.48
CA PRO A 80 -11.58 -26.77 11.25
C PRO A 80 -11.86 -25.96 9.97
N ASN A 81 -12.75 -24.97 10.03
CA ASN A 81 -13.10 -24.13 8.87
C ASN A 81 -12.28 -22.83 8.79
N ALA A 82 -11.59 -22.43 9.87
CA ALA A 82 -10.91 -21.14 9.93
C ALA A 82 -9.76 -21.03 8.92
N VAL A 83 -9.08 -22.13 8.63
CA VAL A 83 -7.96 -22.15 7.68
C VAL A 83 -8.42 -21.86 6.25
N PRO A 84 -9.40 -22.61 5.69
CA PRO A 84 -10.01 -22.22 4.42
C PRO A 84 -10.56 -20.80 4.38
N GLU A 85 -11.19 -20.33 5.48
CA GLU A 85 -11.75 -18.98 5.57
C GLU A 85 -10.67 -17.89 5.45
N VAL A 86 -9.57 -18.01 6.20
CA VAL A 86 -8.43 -17.06 6.12
C VAL A 86 -7.76 -17.11 4.76
N LYS A 87 -7.54 -18.32 4.20
CA LYS A 87 -6.96 -18.47 2.85
C LYS A 87 -7.84 -17.87 1.76
N ASP A 88 -9.15 -17.76 1.98
CA ASP A 88 -10.09 -17.12 1.06
C ASP A 88 -10.19 -15.60 1.29
N SER A 89 -9.48 -15.04 2.30
CA SER A 89 -9.42 -13.60 2.57
C SER A 89 -8.24 -12.90 1.88
N VAL A 90 -8.40 -11.61 1.60
CA VAL A 90 -7.34 -10.72 1.09
C VAL A 90 -6.20 -10.48 2.07
N HIS A 91 -6.42 -10.71 3.37
CA HIS A 91 -5.35 -10.64 4.39
C HIS A 91 -4.32 -11.76 4.19
N PHE A 92 -4.74 -12.90 3.64
CA PHE A 92 -3.85 -13.93 3.15
C PHE A 92 -3.48 -13.64 1.70
N ASN A 93 -4.44 -13.63 0.77
CA ASN A 93 -4.20 -13.58 -0.68
C ASN A 93 -3.41 -12.36 -1.19
N LEU A 94 -3.36 -11.26 -0.44
CA LEU A 94 -2.76 -9.97 -0.80
C LEU A 94 -3.33 -9.30 -2.06
N ALA A 95 -4.16 -9.97 -2.86
CA ALA A 95 -4.80 -9.45 -4.05
C ALA A 95 -6.24 -9.97 -4.20
N ALA A 96 -7.07 -9.21 -4.89
CA ALA A 96 -8.42 -9.62 -5.28
C ALA A 96 -8.82 -8.95 -6.59
N ALA A 97 -9.76 -9.59 -7.30
CA ALA A 97 -10.35 -9.01 -8.51
C ALA A 97 -10.94 -7.64 -8.19
N THR A 98 -10.50 -6.62 -8.92
CA THR A 98 -10.88 -5.23 -8.65
C THR A 98 -11.50 -4.61 -9.91
N PRO A 99 -12.82 -4.77 -10.13
CA PRO A 99 -13.50 -4.24 -11.32
C PRO A 99 -13.52 -2.71 -11.39
N ARG A 100 -13.07 -2.06 -10.31
CA ARG A 100 -12.91 -0.61 -10.18
C ARG A 100 -11.52 -0.10 -10.58
N VAL A 101 -10.55 -0.99 -10.79
CA VAL A 101 -9.22 -0.65 -11.26
C VAL A 101 -9.16 -0.94 -12.75
N MET A 102 -8.98 0.11 -13.53
CA MET A 102 -9.06 -0.01 -14.98
C MET A 102 -7.73 -0.37 -15.64
N PHE A 103 -6.61 -0.29 -14.93
CA PHE A 103 -5.28 -0.52 -15.50
C PHE A 103 -4.43 -1.41 -14.56
N PRO A 104 -3.64 -2.37 -15.07
CA PRO A 104 -4.01 -3.21 -16.22
C PRO A 104 -5.31 -3.96 -15.86
N GLY A 105 -6.43 -3.59 -16.49
CA GLY A 105 -7.79 -3.81 -15.96
C GLY A 105 -8.21 -5.26 -15.67
N GLY A 106 -9.17 -5.36 -14.74
CA GLY A 106 -10.02 -6.54 -14.50
C GLY A 106 -9.41 -7.68 -13.70
N GLY A 107 -8.08 -7.73 -13.59
CA GLY A 107 -7.33 -8.74 -12.84
C GLY A 107 -7.42 -8.59 -11.31
N ALA A 108 -6.74 -9.51 -10.63
CA ALA A 108 -6.49 -9.43 -9.20
C ALA A 108 -5.35 -8.46 -8.92
N HIS A 109 -5.65 -7.41 -8.14
CA HIS A 109 -4.70 -6.40 -7.70
C HIS A 109 -4.77 -6.24 -6.18
N GLY A 110 -3.68 -5.76 -5.59
CA GLY A 110 -3.61 -5.49 -4.17
C GLY A 110 -2.17 -5.30 -3.69
N MET A 111 -1.87 -5.70 -2.46
CA MET A 111 -0.54 -5.55 -1.88
C MET A 111 0.56 -6.34 -2.63
N ILE A 112 0.20 -7.34 -3.45
CA ILE A 112 1.14 -8.14 -4.22
C ILE A 112 1.85 -7.34 -5.33
N ASP A 113 1.15 -6.39 -5.95
CA ASP A 113 1.57 -5.65 -7.14
C ASP A 113 1.39 -4.14 -7.03
N ARG A 114 0.86 -3.66 -5.90
CA ARG A 114 0.67 -2.24 -5.64
C ARG A 114 2.01 -1.52 -5.62
N ALA A 115 2.20 -0.64 -6.60
CA ALA A 115 3.10 0.49 -6.48
C ALA A 115 2.52 1.44 -5.43
N CYS A 116 2.97 1.37 -4.17
CA CYS A 116 2.46 2.20 -3.07
C CYS A 116 2.88 3.68 -3.19
N GLY A 117 3.21 4.15 -4.39
CA GLY A 117 3.93 5.41 -4.56
C GLY A 117 5.40 5.35 -4.15
N LEU A 118 5.89 4.17 -3.82
CA LEU A 118 7.24 3.92 -3.33
C LEU A 118 7.85 2.85 -4.26
N PRO A 119 8.86 3.15 -5.09
CA PRO A 119 9.60 2.17 -5.85
C PRO A 119 10.06 1.00 -4.98
N GLY A 120 9.85 -0.21 -5.48
CA GLY A 120 10.20 -1.46 -4.79
C GLY A 120 9.16 -1.98 -3.79
N THR A 121 8.00 -1.33 -3.57
CA THR A 121 7.03 -1.79 -2.54
C THR A 121 6.05 -2.90 -2.96
N THR A 122 6.46 -3.90 -3.72
CA THR A 122 5.59 -5.05 -4.03
C THR A 122 5.80 -6.17 -3.02
N GLY A 123 4.77 -6.95 -2.70
CA GLY A 123 4.95 -8.16 -1.87
C GLY A 123 5.96 -9.12 -2.48
N LEU A 124 5.99 -9.21 -3.81
CA LEU A 124 6.92 -10.03 -4.59
C LEU A 124 8.40 -9.67 -4.39
N THR A 125 8.77 -8.40 -4.57
CA THR A 125 10.16 -7.94 -4.48
C THR A 125 10.60 -7.77 -3.03
N ASN A 126 9.75 -7.18 -2.19
CA ASN A 126 10.08 -6.92 -0.79
C ASN A 126 10.25 -8.18 0.05
N SER A 127 9.78 -9.34 -0.41
CA SER A 127 10.01 -10.57 0.34
C SER A 127 11.50 -10.71 0.67
N PHE A 128 12.42 -10.37 -0.24
CA PHE A 128 13.87 -10.56 -0.05
C PHE A 128 14.65 -9.42 0.62
N THR A 129 14.02 -8.33 1.09
CA THR A 129 14.76 -7.12 1.52
C THR A 129 14.88 -6.91 3.02
N ASP A 130 16.10 -6.73 3.54
CA ASP A 130 16.35 -6.55 4.98
C ASP A 130 16.18 -5.11 5.48
N VAL A 131 15.49 -4.24 4.73
CA VAL A 131 15.36 -2.79 5.05
C VAL A 131 14.04 -2.49 5.75
N ASN A 132 14.11 -1.59 6.73
CA ASN A 132 13.30 -1.59 7.94
C ASN A 132 11.78 -1.39 7.75
N LEU A 133 11.29 -0.75 6.69
CA LEU A 133 9.97 -0.11 6.77
C LEU A 133 9.01 -0.31 5.59
N GLY A 134 9.33 -1.24 4.68
CA GLY A 134 8.60 -1.38 3.43
C GLY A 134 7.95 -2.73 3.13
N GLU A 135 8.10 -3.75 3.98
CA GLU A 135 7.59 -5.08 3.65
C GLU A 135 6.05 -5.10 3.69
N CYS A 136 5.41 -5.22 2.53
CA CYS A 136 4.01 -5.64 2.44
C CYS A 136 3.75 -6.96 3.19
N ALA A 137 4.81 -7.74 3.47
CA ALA A 137 4.77 -8.96 4.28
C ALA A 137 4.35 -8.71 5.74
N LYS A 138 4.55 -7.51 6.33
CA LYS A 138 3.99 -7.16 7.65
C LYS A 138 2.47 -7.20 7.69
N CYS A 139 1.83 -6.94 6.55
CA CYS A 139 0.39 -6.97 6.42
C CYS A 139 -0.13 -8.39 6.12
N HIS A 140 0.76 -9.36 5.90
CA HIS A 140 0.42 -10.73 5.58
C HIS A 140 0.28 -11.55 6.87
N VAL A 141 -0.82 -12.30 7.01
CA VAL A 141 -1.14 -13.07 8.22
C VAL A 141 -0.49 -14.47 8.22
N GLY A 142 0.68 -14.60 7.62
CA GLY A 142 1.38 -15.88 7.51
C GLY A 142 2.87 -15.75 7.24
N ARG A 143 3.60 -16.81 7.57
CA ARG A 143 5.05 -16.94 7.40
C ARG A 143 5.43 -16.98 5.92
N TYR A 144 4.57 -17.58 5.10
CA TYR A 144 4.75 -17.78 3.67
C TYR A 144 3.69 -17.03 2.90
N LEU A 145 4.07 -16.29 1.85
CA LEU A 145 3.11 -15.64 0.96
C LEU A 145 2.23 -16.67 0.23
N PRO A 146 1.01 -16.31 -0.20
CA PRO A 146 0.07 -17.25 -0.84
C PRO A 146 0.61 -17.90 -2.11
N MET A 147 1.39 -17.14 -2.89
CA MET A 147 2.01 -17.63 -4.12
C MET A 147 3.05 -18.72 -3.88
N MET A 148 3.52 -18.86 -2.63
CA MET A 148 4.53 -19.84 -2.26
C MET A 148 4.00 -21.27 -2.33
N GLU A 149 2.68 -21.50 -2.24
CA GLU A 149 2.12 -22.87 -2.31
C GLU A 149 2.39 -23.53 -3.67
N GLY A 150 2.10 -22.82 -4.77
CA GLY A 150 2.41 -23.30 -6.12
C GLY A 150 3.92 -23.44 -6.35
N MET A 151 4.70 -22.49 -5.80
CA MET A 151 6.15 -22.49 -5.85
C MET A 151 6.78 -23.70 -5.16
N PHE A 152 6.35 -23.99 -3.93
CA PHE A 152 6.79 -25.16 -3.16
C PHE A 152 6.37 -26.46 -3.83
N SER A 153 5.15 -26.54 -4.36
CA SER A 153 4.68 -27.71 -5.10
C SER A 153 5.58 -28.03 -6.31
N GLY A 154 5.96 -27.00 -7.08
CA GLY A 154 6.91 -27.13 -8.18
C GLY A 154 8.31 -27.57 -7.72
N MET A 155 8.81 -26.98 -6.64
CA MET A 155 10.12 -27.32 -6.05
C MET A 155 10.15 -28.77 -5.53
N PHE A 156 9.17 -29.17 -4.74
CA PHE A 156 9.03 -30.50 -4.17
C PHE A 156 8.88 -31.57 -5.25
N THR A 157 8.18 -31.24 -6.35
CA THR A 157 8.11 -32.12 -7.53
C THR A 157 9.49 -32.39 -8.12
N GLN A 158 10.36 -31.38 -8.20
CA GLN A 158 11.73 -31.53 -8.70
C GLN A 158 12.63 -32.28 -7.73
N MET A 159 12.41 -32.10 -6.42
CA MET A 159 13.12 -32.82 -5.36
C MET A 159 12.73 -34.31 -5.32
N GLY A 160 11.63 -34.70 -5.97
CA GLY A 160 11.11 -36.06 -5.94
C GLY A 160 10.40 -36.42 -4.63
N VAL A 161 9.95 -35.40 -3.89
CA VAL A 161 9.19 -35.51 -2.64
C VAL A 161 7.87 -36.27 -2.90
N ALA A 162 7.44 -37.08 -1.94
CA ALA A 162 6.15 -37.76 -2.00
C ALA A 162 4.99 -36.75 -1.80
N ASP A 163 3.97 -36.77 -2.65
CA ASP A 163 2.86 -35.80 -2.64
C ASP A 163 3.28 -34.31 -2.56
N PRO A 164 3.99 -33.78 -3.60
CA PRO A 164 4.49 -32.40 -3.60
C PRO A 164 3.44 -31.33 -3.33
N ALA A 165 2.24 -31.50 -3.87
CA ALA A 165 1.16 -30.53 -3.71
C ALA A 165 0.60 -30.55 -2.29
N GLY A 166 0.37 -31.73 -1.73
CA GLY A 166 -0.10 -31.87 -0.34
C GLY A 166 0.89 -31.33 0.69
N GLN A 167 2.19 -31.58 0.50
CA GLN A 167 3.23 -31.03 1.40
C GLN A 167 3.35 -29.51 1.29
N ALA A 168 3.26 -28.96 0.08
CA ALA A 168 3.26 -27.50 -0.11
C ALA A 168 2.06 -26.83 0.58
N GLU A 169 0.87 -27.40 0.42
CA GLU A 169 -0.33 -26.92 1.11
C GLU A 169 -0.16 -27.00 2.63
N GLN A 170 0.34 -28.12 3.16
CA GLN A 170 0.57 -28.29 4.60
C GLN A 170 1.58 -27.28 5.14
N LEU A 171 2.70 -27.07 4.45
CA LEU A 171 3.73 -26.10 4.84
C LEU A 171 3.17 -24.68 4.90
N VAL A 172 2.43 -24.26 3.87
CA VAL A 172 1.83 -22.93 3.81
C VAL A 172 0.76 -22.76 4.89
N ASN A 173 -0.10 -23.77 5.09
CA ASN A 173 -1.12 -23.75 6.13
C ASN A 173 -0.50 -23.71 7.54
N ALA A 174 0.57 -24.46 7.78
CA ALA A 174 1.31 -24.47 9.02
C ALA A 174 1.93 -23.11 9.32
N GLY A 175 2.18 -22.30 8.30
CA GLY A 175 2.66 -20.93 8.39
C GLY A 175 1.59 -19.88 8.67
N ILE A 176 0.29 -20.18 8.78
CA ILE A 176 -0.74 -19.16 9.06
C ILE A 176 -0.67 -18.72 10.53
N ASP A 177 -0.73 -17.40 10.78
CA ASP A 177 -0.76 -16.81 12.11
C ASP A 177 -2.16 -16.36 12.50
N CYS A 178 -2.89 -17.17 13.27
CA CYS A 178 -4.16 -16.73 13.83
C CYS A 178 -3.98 -15.80 15.04
N LEU A 179 -2.83 -15.84 15.72
CA LEU A 179 -2.59 -15.12 16.97
C LEU A 179 -2.37 -13.63 16.74
N ILE A 180 -1.87 -13.23 15.57
CA ILE A 180 -1.74 -11.83 15.20
C ILE A 180 -3.10 -11.08 15.29
N CYS A 181 -4.21 -11.78 15.05
CA CYS A 181 -5.57 -11.23 15.16
C CYS A 181 -6.22 -11.50 16.52
N HIS A 182 -5.96 -12.67 17.11
CA HIS A 182 -6.72 -13.17 18.25
C HIS A 182 -6.03 -13.04 19.60
N ALA A 183 -4.70 -12.92 19.68
CA ALA A 183 -4.00 -12.81 20.95
C ALA A 183 -3.98 -11.37 21.47
N GLU A 184 -4.34 -11.15 22.74
CA GLU A 184 -4.17 -9.86 23.41
C GLU A 184 -2.68 -9.54 23.62
N THR A 185 -1.91 -10.54 24.06
CA THR A 185 -0.44 -10.47 24.17
C THR A 185 0.17 -11.05 22.90
N TYR A 186 0.92 -10.25 22.16
CA TYR A 186 1.58 -10.70 20.93
C TYR A 186 2.85 -9.90 20.70
N ARG A 187 3.96 -10.59 20.49
CA ARG A 187 5.24 -9.99 20.17
C ARG A 187 5.47 -9.91 18.68
N SER A 188 5.99 -8.77 18.23
CA SER A 188 6.44 -8.61 16.85
C SER A 188 7.73 -9.37 16.54
N TRP A 189 8.43 -9.88 17.57
CA TRP A 189 9.67 -10.64 17.47
C TRP A 189 9.90 -11.61 18.64
N PRO A 190 10.80 -12.62 18.48
CA PRO A 190 11.19 -13.56 19.53
C PRO A 190 11.97 -12.91 20.69
N GLU A 191 11.56 -13.06 21.96
CA GLU A 191 12.27 -12.51 23.13
C GLU A 191 13.74 -12.97 23.28
N ASP A 192 14.03 -14.21 22.86
CA ASP A 192 15.30 -14.90 23.04
C ASP A 192 15.79 -15.52 21.72
N GLY A 193 17.10 -15.79 21.59
CA GLY A 193 17.72 -16.44 20.41
C GLY A 193 18.65 -15.55 19.60
N THR A 194 19.17 -16.07 18.48
CA THR A 194 19.99 -15.36 17.48
C THR A 194 19.25 -14.14 16.92
N LEU A 195 17.97 -14.30 16.60
CA LEU A 195 17.08 -13.24 16.09
C LEU A 195 16.77 -12.15 17.12
N ALA A 196 16.73 -12.48 18.42
CA ALA A 196 16.55 -11.51 19.49
C ALA A 196 17.66 -10.44 19.52
N SER A 197 18.88 -10.83 19.13
CA SER A 197 20.01 -9.91 19.02
C SER A 197 19.95 -9.00 17.78
N LEU A 198 19.15 -9.38 16.76
CA LEU A 198 18.95 -8.63 15.52
C LEU A 198 17.81 -7.60 15.62
N ALA A 199 16.95 -7.73 16.63
CA ALA A 199 15.78 -6.87 16.87
C ALA A 199 16.07 -5.65 17.75
N GLY A 200 17.34 -5.25 17.93
CA GLY A 200 17.82 -4.27 18.94
C GLY A 200 17.18 -2.88 18.99
N THR A 201 16.22 -2.56 18.11
CA THR A 201 15.43 -1.32 18.07
C THR A 201 13.96 -1.51 18.43
N ALA A 202 13.50 -2.75 18.68
CA ALA A 202 12.16 -2.98 19.15
C ALA A 202 12.00 -2.53 20.62
N PRO A 203 10.79 -2.11 21.04
CA PRO A 203 10.50 -1.91 22.45
C PRO A 203 10.96 -3.14 23.27
N PRO A 204 11.51 -2.95 24.49
CA PRO A 204 11.98 -4.05 25.33
C PRO A 204 10.91 -5.11 25.65
N ASP A 205 9.63 -4.76 25.56
CA ASP A 205 8.50 -5.67 25.74
C ASP A 205 8.08 -6.41 24.45
N GLY A 206 8.68 -6.04 23.31
CA GLY A 206 8.41 -6.60 21.98
C GLY A 206 7.02 -6.32 21.42
N ALA A 207 6.29 -5.35 21.98
CA ALA A 207 4.93 -5.05 21.56
C ALA A 207 4.83 -4.70 20.06
N SER A 208 3.86 -5.32 19.39
CA SER A 208 3.45 -4.96 18.03
C SER A 208 2.26 -4.00 18.07
N PRO A 209 2.20 -2.94 17.22
CA PRO A 209 3.24 -2.50 16.29
C PRO A 209 4.44 -1.85 17.02
N THR A 210 5.64 -1.99 16.48
CA THR A 210 6.81 -1.25 17.01
C THR A 210 6.70 0.24 16.66
N PRO A 211 7.21 1.17 17.48
CA PRO A 211 7.16 2.62 17.20
C PRO A 211 7.73 3.01 15.83
N THR A 212 8.76 2.30 15.35
CA THR A 212 9.41 2.52 14.06
C THR A 212 8.94 1.55 12.99
N GLY A 213 7.85 0.79 13.20
CA GLY A 213 7.37 -0.25 12.29
C GLY A 213 8.49 -1.11 11.69
N SER A 214 9.37 -1.73 12.49
CA SER A 214 10.53 -2.47 11.96
C SER A 214 10.12 -3.79 11.29
N ALA A 215 10.72 -4.17 10.17
CA ALA A 215 10.47 -5.47 9.49
C ALA A 215 11.36 -6.59 10.02
N ARG A 216 12.54 -6.25 10.54
CA ARG A 216 13.53 -7.22 11.05
C ARG A 216 13.06 -7.97 12.28
N VAL A 217 12.25 -7.31 13.10
CA VAL A 217 11.58 -7.91 14.25
C VAL A 217 10.73 -9.11 13.81
N ALA A 218 10.14 -9.03 12.62
CA ALA A 218 9.25 -10.03 12.09
C ALA A 218 9.95 -11.06 11.20
N ARG A 219 11.24 -11.39 11.39
CA ARG A 219 11.92 -12.41 10.57
C ARG A 219 12.27 -13.67 11.34
N ASP A 220 12.19 -14.79 10.63
CA ASP A 220 12.39 -16.14 11.15
C ASP A 220 13.60 -16.79 10.46
N ASP A 221 14.41 -17.56 11.20
CA ASP A 221 15.63 -18.23 10.75
C ASP A 221 15.42 -19.72 10.47
N GLY A 222 14.17 -20.19 10.56
CA GLY A 222 13.81 -21.58 10.30
C GLY A 222 13.91 -22.45 11.54
N ASP A 223 14.41 -21.93 12.66
CA ASP A 223 14.40 -22.56 13.98
C ASP A 223 13.17 -22.07 14.75
N PHE A 224 12.00 -22.63 14.41
CA PHE A 224 10.72 -22.14 14.90
C PHE A 224 10.51 -22.47 16.38
N ASP A 225 11.01 -23.61 16.84
CA ASP A 225 10.96 -24.04 18.24
C ASP A 225 12.10 -23.51 19.11
N ARG A 226 13.14 -22.93 18.49
CA ARG A 226 14.26 -22.23 19.12
C ARG A 226 15.24 -23.16 19.83
N ASP A 227 15.46 -24.34 19.29
CA ASP A 227 16.41 -25.31 19.82
C ASP A 227 17.86 -25.09 19.36
N GLY A 228 18.07 -24.13 18.45
CA GLY A 228 19.34 -23.77 17.83
C GLY A 228 19.61 -24.49 16.51
N VAL A 229 18.63 -25.18 15.92
CA VAL A 229 18.75 -25.94 14.67
C VAL A 229 17.54 -25.65 13.76
N PRO A 230 17.74 -25.44 12.44
CA PRO A 230 16.62 -25.30 11.52
C PRO A 230 15.67 -26.50 11.54
N ASP A 231 14.38 -26.23 11.64
CA ASP A 231 13.32 -27.22 11.74
C ASP A 231 13.16 -28.02 10.45
N LEU A 232 12.96 -29.33 10.63
CA LEU A 232 12.58 -30.24 9.55
C LEU A 232 11.09 -30.05 9.25
N VAL A 233 10.77 -29.70 8.01
CA VAL A 233 9.39 -29.39 7.57
C VAL A 233 9.00 -30.02 6.24
N ILE A 234 9.91 -30.78 5.62
CA ILE A 234 9.69 -31.51 4.37
C ILE A 234 9.88 -33.00 4.65
N ASP A 235 8.93 -33.84 4.21
CA ASP A 235 8.98 -35.31 4.29
C ASP A 235 9.42 -35.86 2.93
N VAL A 236 10.73 -36.03 2.74
CA VAL A 236 11.29 -36.39 1.43
C VAL A 236 10.98 -37.84 1.07
N ASP A 237 10.95 -38.75 2.04
CA ASP A 237 10.81 -40.20 1.81
C ASP A 237 9.36 -40.72 1.90
N GLY A 238 8.43 -39.87 2.38
CA GLY A 238 7.00 -40.15 2.45
C GLY A 238 6.60 -41.04 3.63
N ASP A 239 7.43 -41.11 4.68
CA ASP A 239 7.12 -41.90 5.88
C ASP A 239 6.16 -41.22 6.86
N GLY A 240 5.81 -39.95 6.59
CA GLY A 240 4.95 -39.11 7.42
C GLY A 240 5.71 -38.27 8.45
N THR A 241 7.04 -38.30 8.44
CA THR A 241 7.91 -37.55 9.35
C THR A 241 8.78 -36.59 8.54
N PRO A 242 8.73 -35.27 8.81
CA PRO A 242 9.67 -34.34 8.19
C PRO A 242 11.13 -34.72 8.47
N ASP A 243 11.93 -34.81 7.42
CA ASP A 243 13.32 -35.26 7.45
C ASP A 243 14.29 -34.28 6.75
N ALA A 244 13.78 -33.19 6.19
CA ALA A 244 14.58 -32.10 5.60
C ALA A 244 14.06 -30.71 5.99
N PRO A 245 14.97 -29.73 6.21
CA PRO A 245 14.58 -28.35 6.44
C PRO A 245 14.23 -27.63 5.13
N LEU A 246 13.39 -26.60 5.21
CA LEU A 246 13.12 -25.72 4.06
C LEU A 246 14.34 -24.83 3.75
N MET A 247 15.01 -24.36 4.80
CA MET A 247 16.19 -23.51 4.74
C MET A 247 17.40 -24.29 5.25
N MET A 248 18.41 -24.44 4.38
CA MET A 248 19.67 -25.10 4.72
C MET A 248 20.61 -24.09 5.37
N ASP A 249 21.19 -24.50 6.51
CA ASP A 249 22.36 -23.92 7.16
C ASP A 249 23.52 -24.93 7.01
N THR A 250 24.30 -24.78 5.95
CA THR A 250 25.38 -25.69 5.57
C THR A 250 26.68 -25.45 6.31
N ASP A 251 26.90 -24.25 6.87
CA ASP A 251 28.08 -23.90 7.65
C ASP A 251 27.88 -23.92 9.17
N GLY A 252 26.63 -24.06 9.63
CA GLY A 252 26.24 -24.32 11.01
C GLY A 252 26.35 -23.09 11.90
N ASP A 253 26.27 -21.88 11.34
CA ASP A 253 26.34 -20.63 12.08
C ASP A 253 24.98 -20.15 12.63
N GLY A 254 23.91 -20.91 12.34
CA GLY A 254 22.53 -20.57 12.71
C GLY A 254 21.86 -19.59 11.75
N VAL A 255 22.45 -19.30 10.58
CA VAL A 255 21.91 -18.43 9.54
C VAL A 255 21.83 -19.20 8.21
N PRO A 256 20.62 -19.51 7.70
CA PRO A 256 20.51 -20.27 6.47
C PRO A 256 21.12 -19.58 5.24
N GLU A 257 21.88 -20.32 4.41
CA GLU A 257 22.45 -19.77 3.16
C GLU A 257 21.44 -19.76 2.01
N THR A 258 20.39 -20.59 2.11
CA THR A 258 19.24 -20.53 1.21
C THR A 258 18.27 -19.46 1.70
N ARG A 259 18.32 -18.29 1.08
CA ARG A 259 17.51 -17.12 1.45
C ARG A 259 16.03 -17.35 1.13
N TRP A 260 15.28 -17.93 2.06
CA TRP A 260 13.82 -17.79 2.11
C TRP A 260 13.46 -16.84 3.24
N PRO A 261 13.07 -15.60 2.93
CA PRO A 261 12.64 -14.67 3.95
C PRO A 261 11.27 -15.08 4.47
N THR A 262 11.23 -15.58 5.71
CA THR A 262 10.01 -15.98 6.42
C THR A 262 9.65 -14.96 7.49
N VAL A 263 8.35 -14.70 7.66
CA VAL A 263 7.86 -13.78 8.69
C VAL A 263 7.75 -14.49 10.05
N ALA A 264 8.38 -13.95 11.09
CA ALA A 264 8.28 -14.44 12.47
C ALA A 264 6.86 -14.29 13.01
N GLN A 265 6.51 -15.20 13.91
CA GLN A 265 5.19 -15.27 14.52
C GLN A 265 5.34 -15.53 16.00
N ASP A 266 4.56 -14.83 16.82
CA ASP A 266 4.47 -15.14 18.25
C ASP A 266 3.55 -16.34 18.48
N ARG A 267 4.18 -17.50 18.66
CA ARG A 267 3.52 -18.77 18.99
C ARG A 267 3.75 -19.18 20.45
N SER A 268 4.09 -18.22 21.32
CA SER A 268 4.39 -18.50 22.73
C SER A 268 3.16 -18.95 23.52
N PRO A 269 3.35 -19.69 24.63
CA PRO A 269 2.25 -20.00 25.55
C PRO A 269 1.53 -18.76 26.07
N ALA A 270 2.24 -17.62 26.22
CA ALA A 270 1.65 -16.36 26.64
C ALA A 270 0.67 -15.81 25.60
N ALA A 271 1.06 -15.81 24.31
CA ALA A 271 0.18 -15.39 23.23
C ALA A 271 -1.07 -16.30 23.14
N LEU A 272 -0.87 -17.62 23.17
CA LEU A 272 -1.94 -18.62 23.16
C LEU A 272 -2.91 -18.48 24.35
N ALA A 273 -2.39 -18.28 25.56
CA ALA A 273 -3.21 -18.08 26.75
C ALA A 273 -4.01 -16.78 26.75
N SER A 274 -3.66 -15.84 25.86
CA SER A 274 -4.30 -14.52 25.75
C SER A 274 -5.29 -14.41 24.59
N ILE A 275 -5.69 -15.53 23.97
CA ILE A 275 -6.66 -15.54 22.87
C ILE A 275 -8.00 -14.91 23.30
N GLY A 276 -8.53 -14.02 22.47
CA GLY A 276 -9.78 -13.33 22.72
C GLY A 276 -10.43 -12.81 21.43
N PRO A 277 -11.52 -12.03 21.57
CA PRO A 277 -12.06 -11.26 20.45
C PRO A 277 -11.00 -10.26 19.94
N THR A 278 -11.13 -9.88 18.67
CA THR A 278 -10.26 -8.84 18.10
C THR A 278 -10.50 -7.51 18.83
N THR A 279 -9.46 -6.68 18.90
CA THR A 279 -9.55 -5.32 19.47
C THR A 279 -9.01 -4.31 18.47
N GLU A 280 -9.18 -3.01 18.73
CA GLU A 280 -8.55 -1.98 17.90
C GLU A 280 -7.03 -2.16 17.83
N HIS A 281 -6.42 -2.57 18.94
CA HIS A 281 -4.99 -2.82 19.02
C HIS A 281 -4.55 -3.95 18.08
N THR A 282 -5.33 -5.03 17.95
CA THR A 282 -4.97 -6.13 17.02
C THR A 282 -5.01 -5.69 15.56
N CYS A 283 -6.02 -4.89 15.16
CA CYS A 283 -6.08 -4.30 13.81
C CYS A 283 -4.87 -3.39 13.53
N LEU A 284 -4.45 -2.63 14.53
CA LEU A 284 -3.39 -1.63 14.42
C LEU A 284 -1.98 -2.22 14.41
N ARG A 285 -1.82 -3.55 14.58
CA ARG A 285 -0.55 -4.26 14.34
C ARG A 285 -0.10 -4.18 12.89
N CYS A 286 -1.04 -4.20 11.94
CA CYS A 286 -0.76 -4.09 10.51
C CYS A 286 -1.22 -2.73 9.94
N HIS A 287 -2.24 -2.11 10.55
CA HIS A 287 -2.77 -0.81 10.16
C HIS A 287 -2.20 0.36 10.97
N GLU A 288 -0.97 0.22 11.50
CA GLU A 288 -0.28 1.18 12.37
C GLU A 288 -0.25 2.61 11.80
N HIS A 289 -0.17 2.74 10.47
CA HIS A 289 -0.19 4.03 9.79
C HIS A 289 -1.50 4.81 9.95
N ALA A 290 -2.57 4.18 10.44
CA ALA A 290 -3.78 4.88 10.88
C ALA A 290 -3.53 5.77 12.12
N ARG A 291 -2.35 5.67 12.75
CA ARG A 291 -1.89 6.49 13.88
C ARG A 291 -0.78 7.48 13.54
N THR A 292 -0.21 7.42 12.33
CA THR A 292 0.92 8.27 11.91
C THR A 292 0.48 9.25 10.83
N GLY A 293 0.95 10.49 10.88
CA GLY A 293 0.54 11.51 9.92
C GLY A 293 1.13 11.34 8.51
N TYR A 294 2.24 10.61 8.33
CA TYR A 294 2.99 10.69 7.06
C TYR A 294 2.30 10.02 5.85
N LYS A 295 1.68 8.84 6.03
CA LYS A 295 1.12 8.02 4.94
C LYS A 295 -0.27 8.47 4.50
N ARG A 296 -1.32 8.13 5.27
CA ARG A 296 -2.70 8.53 4.93
C ARG A 296 -3.03 9.94 5.45
N GLY A 297 -2.44 10.35 6.58
CA GLY A 297 -2.66 11.66 7.17
C GLY A 297 -4.06 11.90 7.73
N THR A 298 -4.89 10.85 7.80
CA THR A 298 -6.25 10.87 8.34
C THR A 298 -6.35 9.84 9.45
N MET A 299 -6.07 10.26 10.68
CA MET A 299 -5.82 9.34 11.80
C MET A 299 -7.09 8.88 12.49
N PHE A 300 -7.11 7.63 12.97
CA PHE A 300 -8.19 7.08 13.81
C PHE A 300 -7.77 7.17 15.29
N ILE A 301 -7.79 8.39 15.84
CA ILE A 301 -7.40 8.69 17.23
C ILE A 301 -8.34 9.73 17.86
N GLU A 302 -8.36 9.76 19.20
CA GLU A 302 -9.15 10.73 19.97
C GLU A 302 -8.82 12.17 19.54
N GLY A 303 -9.86 13.00 19.39
CA GLY A 303 -9.72 14.40 18.96
C GLY A 303 -9.54 14.60 17.45
N ARG A 304 -9.24 13.55 16.68
CA ARG A 304 -9.08 13.61 15.22
C ARG A 304 -10.11 12.82 14.44
N ASP A 305 -10.67 11.76 15.03
CA ASP A 305 -11.82 11.04 14.48
C ASP A 305 -12.90 10.84 15.54
N VAL A 306 -14.12 11.35 15.29
CA VAL A 306 -15.24 11.20 16.24
C VAL A 306 -15.64 9.76 16.52
N HIS A 307 -15.33 8.83 15.62
CA HIS A 307 -15.67 7.42 15.78
C HIS A 307 -14.66 6.69 16.68
N SER A 308 -13.44 7.21 16.82
CA SER A 308 -12.40 6.60 17.68
C SER A 308 -12.79 6.52 19.15
N THR A 309 -13.64 7.44 19.61
CA THR A 309 -14.13 7.51 20.99
C THR A 309 -15.63 7.28 21.12
N ALA A 310 -16.32 6.91 20.04
CA ALA A 310 -17.76 6.69 20.07
C ALA A 310 -18.12 5.50 20.97
N THR A 311 -19.13 5.66 21.82
CA THR A 311 -19.64 4.62 22.74
C THR A 311 -21.16 4.50 22.72
N THR A 312 -21.82 5.16 21.76
CA THR A 312 -23.29 5.23 21.65
C THR A 312 -23.74 4.77 20.28
N GLY A 313 -25.04 4.44 20.15
CA GLY A 313 -25.59 3.97 18.88
C GLY A 313 -24.95 2.63 18.48
N PRO A 314 -24.51 2.47 17.22
CA PRO A 314 -23.84 1.25 16.75
C PRO A 314 -22.57 0.88 17.53
N PHE A 315 -21.91 1.85 18.18
CA PHE A 315 -20.70 1.64 18.98
C PHE A 315 -20.99 1.23 20.43
N ALA A 316 -22.26 1.13 20.84
CA ALA A 316 -22.62 0.82 22.21
C ALA A 316 -22.19 -0.61 22.59
N GLY A 317 -21.21 -0.73 23.50
CA GLY A 317 -20.68 -2.02 23.94
C GLY A 317 -19.70 -2.67 22.97
N ALA A 318 -19.25 -1.95 21.93
CA ALA A 318 -18.22 -2.45 21.03
C ALA A 318 -16.85 -2.45 21.73
N GLU A 319 -16.21 -3.62 21.81
CA GLU A 319 -14.82 -3.76 22.27
C GLU A 319 -13.82 -3.38 21.18
N ASN A 320 -14.21 -3.55 19.92
CA ASN A 320 -13.47 -3.13 18.73
C ASN A 320 -14.32 -2.18 17.89
N ARG A 321 -13.92 -0.91 17.78
CA ARG A 321 -14.68 0.06 16.97
C ARG A 321 -14.43 -0.09 15.48
N CYS A 322 -13.30 -0.68 15.06
CA CYS A 322 -13.01 -0.92 13.65
C CYS A 322 -14.09 -1.83 13.03
N THR A 323 -14.47 -2.91 13.71
CA THR A 323 -15.44 -3.89 13.21
C THR A 323 -16.90 -3.42 13.29
N VAL A 324 -17.18 -2.26 13.90
CA VAL A 324 -18.51 -1.63 13.82
C VAL A 324 -18.82 -1.19 12.39
N CYS A 325 -17.81 -0.71 11.66
CA CYS A 325 -17.92 -0.36 10.25
C CYS A 325 -17.39 -1.47 9.35
N HIS A 326 -16.22 -2.02 9.69
CA HIS A 326 -15.56 -3.09 8.96
C HIS A 326 -15.98 -4.47 9.48
N THR A 327 -17.29 -4.74 9.45
CA THR A 327 -17.85 -5.98 10.00
C THR A 327 -17.23 -7.20 9.32
N GLU A 328 -16.96 -8.23 10.12
CA GLU A 328 -16.38 -9.48 9.69
C GLU A 328 -17.42 -10.58 9.49
N ARG A 329 -17.17 -11.47 8.53
CA ARG A 329 -17.89 -12.74 8.37
C ARG A 329 -16.96 -13.75 7.73
N ASP A 330 -16.81 -14.93 8.32
CA ASP A 330 -15.96 -16.01 7.79
C ASP A 330 -14.51 -15.53 7.53
N HIS A 331 -13.92 -14.80 8.50
CA HIS A 331 -12.60 -14.15 8.43
C HIS A 331 -12.41 -13.11 7.29
N LYS A 332 -13.49 -12.74 6.59
CA LYS A 332 -13.51 -11.68 5.59
C LYS A 332 -14.04 -10.38 6.18
N PHE A 333 -13.32 -9.30 5.95
CA PHE A 333 -13.66 -7.97 6.47
C PHE A 333 -14.29 -7.11 5.39
N ILE A 334 -15.35 -6.40 5.75
CA ILE A 334 -15.97 -5.43 4.86
C ILE A 334 -15.10 -4.18 4.80
N ARG A 335 -14.52 -3.90 3.64
CA ARG A 335 -13.72 -2.69 3.41
C ARG A 335 -14.59 -1.48 3.01
N GLY A 336 -15.68 -1.74 2.29
CA GLY A 336 -16.55 -0.76 1.66
C GLY A 336 -16.22 -0.55 0.18
N HIS A 337 -17.19 -0.09 -0.59
CA HIS A 337 -17.05 -0.02 -2.05
C HIS A 337 -16.25 1.21 -2.47
N SER A 338 -16.47 2.34 -1.79
CA SER A 338 -15.99 3.66 -2.23
C SER A 338 -14.64 4.06 -1.64
N VAL A 339 -13.90 3.15 -1.00
CA VAL A 339 -12.57 3.41 -0.42
C VAL A 339 -11.40 3.19 -1.40
N GLY A 340 -11.71 2.95 -2.67
CA GLY A 340 -10.82 2.37 -3.69
C GLY A 340 -9.74 3.27 -4.30
N GLY A 341 -9.47 4.46 -3.76
CA GLY A 341 -8.41 5.33 -4.29
C GLY A 341 -6.99 4.77 -4.13
N ASP A 342 -6.77 3.73 -3.33
CA ASP A 342 -5.43 3.29 -2.94
C ASP A 342 -5.00 1.91 -3.50
N LEU A 343 -5.78 1.34 -4.43
CA LEU A 343 -5.53 0.03 -5.07
C LEU A 343 -5.41 -1.16 -4.12
N ALA A 344 -5.87 -1.04 -2.87
CA ALA A 344 -5.90 -2.20 -2.00
C ALA A 344 -6.97 -3.21 -2.46
N ALA A 345 -6.71 -4.50 -2.23
CA ALA A 345 -7.69 -5.56 -2.41
C ALA A 345 -8.84 -5.42 -1.39
N ALA A 346 -9.98 -6.04 -1.67
CA ALA A 346 -11.10 -6.14 -0.73
C ALA A 346 -11.67 -7.56 -0.78
N ASP A 347 -12.08 -8.09 0.37
CA ASP A 347 -12.70 -9.42 0.46
C ASP A 347 -14.03 -9.52 -0.30
N TYR A 348 -14.76 -8.40 -0.34
CA TYR A 348 -16.04 -8.28 -1.00
C TYR A 348 -15.89 -7.39 -2.23
N MET A 349 -16.14 -7.98 -3.39
CA MET A 349 -15.98 -7.30 -4.67
C MET A 349 -17.00 -6.15 -4.79
N PRO A 350 -16.55 -4.92 -5.09
CA PRO A 350 -17.46 -3.81 -5.26
C PRO A 350 -18.18 -3.85 -6.61
N PRO A 351 -19.35 -3.19 -6.77
CA PRO A 351 -19.99 -3.07 -8.07
C PRO A 351 -19.10 -2.26 -9.03
N ALA A 352 -19.29 -2.44 -10.34
CA ALA A 352 -18.53 -1.71 -11.37
C ALA A 352 -18.62 -0.17 -11.16
N PRO A 353 -17.59 0.59 -11.58
CA PRO A 353 -17.59 2.06 -11.50
C PRO A 353 -18.85 2.69 -12.08
N GLY A 354 -19.31 3.78 -11.47
CA GLY A 354 -20.47 4.55 -11.96
C GLY A 354 -21.82 3.88 -11.74
N LEU A 355 -21.88 2.65 -11.22
CA LEU A 355 -23.14 2.04 -10.77
C LEU A 355 -23.52 2.57 -9.38
N PRO A 356 -24.82 2.87 -9.15
CA PRO A 356 -25.25 3.27 -7.83
C PRO A 356 -25.03 2.10 -6.86
N VAL A 357 -24.39 2.38 -5.74
CA VAL A 357 -24.31 1.41 -4.65
C VAL A 357 -25.71 1.21 -4.09
N ASP A 358 -26.12 -0.05 -3.94
CA ASP A 358 -27.37 -0.39 -3.27
C ASP A 358 -27.24 0.07 -1.80
N PRO A 359 -28.10 0.98 -1.31
CA PRO A 359 -28.03 1.44 0.07
C PRO A 359 -28.24 0.31 1.09
N ASP A 360 -28.87 -0.80 0.68
CA ASP A 360 -29.08 -1.98 1.50
C ASP A 360 -27.96 -3.04 1.32
N ASP A 361 -26.92 -2.76 0.51
CA ASP A 361 -25.79 -3.66 0.33
C ASP A 361 -25.03 -3.84 1.65
N ALA A 362 -25.09 -5.04 2.22
CA ALA A 362 -24.44 -5.37 3.48
C ALA A 362 -22.92 -5.18 3.44
N PHE A 363 -22.29 -5.24 2.26
CA PHE A 363 -20.83 -5.20 2.08
C PHE A 363 -20.27 -3.80 1.76
N ASP A 364 -21.11 -2.77 1.73
CA ASP A 364 -20.63 -1.39 1.64
C ASP A 364 -20.29 -0.78 3.01
N VAL A 365 -19.39 0.20 3.05
CA VAL A 365 -19.19 1.07 4.22
C VAL A 365 -19.56 2.48 3.79
N SER A 366 -20.62 3.02 4.39
CA SER A 366 -21.06 4.38 4.10
C SER A 366 -21.72 5.02 5.32
N CYS A 367 -21.60 6.34 5.41
CA CYS A 367 -22.11 7.12 6.54
C CYS A 367 -23.63 6.93 6.75
N VAL A 368 -24.37 6.77 5.65
CA VAL A 368 -25.84 6.69 5.67
C VAL A 368 -26.38 5.40 6.32
N LYS A 369 -25.55 4.38 6.53
CA LYS A 369 -25.94 3.15 7.25
C LYS A 369 -26.20 3.36 8.74
N CYS A 370 -25.54 4.36 9.34
CA CYS A 370 -25.68 4.68 10.77
C CYS A 370 -26.28 6.05 11.02
N HIS A 371 -26.14 6.97 10.06
CA HIS A 371 -26.62 8.34 10.17
C HIS A 371 -27.97 8.51 9.45
N ASP A 372 -29.05 8.17 10.14
CA ASP A 372 -30.41 8.36 9.63
C ASP A 372 -30.82 9.83 9.55
N GLY A 373 -31.66 10.18 8.57
CA GLY A 373 -32.34 11.47 8.53
C GLY A 373 -31.47 12.68 8.18
N ILE A 374 -30.31 12.46 7.56
CA ILE A 374 -29.38 13.51 7.08
C ILE A 374 -30.08 14.59 6.23
N GLY A 375 -31.13 14.23 5.48
CA GLY A 375 -31.96 15.18 4.71
C GLY A 375 -33.28 15.62 5.37
N LYS A 376 -33.59 15.13 6.58
CA LYS A 376 -34.85 15.43 7.31
C LYS A 376 -34.74 16.65 8.23
N PHE A 377 -33.51 17.01 8.59
CA PHE A 377 -33.24 18.29 9.21
C PHE A 377 -33.04 19.28 8.07
N GLY A 378 -33.86 20.32 7.99
CA GLY A 378 -33.59 21.48 7.13
C GLY A 378 -32.35 22.26 7.60
N ASP A 379 -31.31 21.56 8.04
CA ASP A 379 -30.04 22.10 8.47
C ASP A 379 -29.37 22.71 7.25
N ASN A 380 -28.85 23.92 7.40
CA ASN A 380 -28.40 24.76 6.30
C ASN A 380 -27.28 24.13 5.43
N TYR A 381 -26.69 23.01 5.87
CA TYR A 381 -25.44 22.42 5.40
C TYR A 381 -25.66 21.14 4.55
N HIS A 382 -26.45 20.17 5.01
CA HIS A 382 -26.78 18.92 4.27
C HIS A 382 -27.91 19.11 3.24
N ARG A 383 -27.79 20.11 2.38
CA ARG A 383 -28.79 20.39 1.34
C ARG A 383 -28.87 19.24 0.33
N PRO A 384 -30.05 18.93 -0.25
CA PRO A 384 -30.18 17.92 -1.29
C PRO A 384 -29.16 18.07 -2.43
N SER A 385 -28.88 19.31 -2.84
CA SER A 385 -27.88 19.62 -3.86
C SER A 385 -26.45 19.21 -3.48
N HIS A 386 -26.07 19.30 -2.20
CA HIS A 386 -24.77 18.82 -1.73
C HIS A 386 -24.75 17.30 -1.65
N LEU A 387 -25.80 16.67 -1.12
CA LEU A 387 -25.85 15.20 -1.00
C LEU A 387 -25.87 14.51 -2.37
N GLU A 388 -26.39 15.18 -3.41
CA GLU A 388 -26.34 14.73 -4.79
C GLU A 388 -24.95 14.86 -5.40
N ALA A 389 -24.25 15.99 -5.16
CA ALA A 389 -22.98 16.31 -5.82
C ALA A 389 -21.72 15.91 -5.04
N MET A 390 -21.79 15.71 -3.73
CA MET A 390 -20.63 15.59 -2.84
C MET A 390 -20.75 14.36 -1.94
N SER A 391 -19.59 13.78 -1.63
CA SER A 391 -19.45 12.75 -0.61
C SER A 391 -19.51 13.36 0.79
N CYS A 392 -19.86 12.57 1.82
CA CYS A 392 -19.94 13.07 3.19
C CYS A 392 -18.55 13.48 3.72
N GLU A 393 -17.56 12.68 3.33
CA GLU A 393 -16.14 12.84 3.60
C GLU A 393 -15.65 14.23 3.18
N THR A 394 -16.17 14.81 2.11
CA THR A 394 -15.72 16.12 1.62
C THR A 394 -15.88 17.22 2.67
N CYS A 395 -16.95 17.19 3.45
CA CYS A 395 -17.17 18.17 4.52
C CYS A 395 -16.61 17.71 5.87
N HIS A 396 -16.63 16.40 6.11
CA HIS A 396 -16.29 15.83 7.41
C HIS A 396 -14.82 15.41 7.55
N ILE A 397 -14.03 15.40 6.49
CA ILE A 397 -12.58 15.18 6.52
C ILE A 397 -11.92 16.43 5.92
N PRO A 398 -11.92 17.56 6.66
CA PRO A 398 -11.50 18.85 6.13
C PRO A 398 -9.99 18.96 5.87
N TYR A 399 -9.19 18.10 6.51
CA TYR A 399 -7.74 18.12 6.43
C TYR A 399 -7.18 16.70 6.50
N GLY A 400 -6.04 16.50 5.84
CA GLY A 400 -5.11 15.41 6.13
C GLY A 400 -3.73 15.99 6.51
N SER A 401 -2.69 15.17 6.47
CA SER A 401 -1.30 15.61 6.61
C SER A 401 -0.31 14.68 5.90
N GLY A 402 0.98 15.02 5.99
CA GLY A 402 2.09 14.16 5.59
C GLY A 402 2.56 14.40 4.16
N LEU A 403 3.20 13.38 3.58
CA LEU A 403 3.83 13.50 2.27
C LEU A 403 2.79 13.75 1.17
N THR A 404 3.07 14.72 0.32
CA THR A 404 2.35 14.98 -0.94
C THR A 404 3.13 14.49 -2.15
N TYR A 405 4.45 14.34 -2.02
CA TYR A 405 5.22 13.53 -2.94
C TYR A 405 6.53 13.00 -2.36
N SER A 406 7.00 11.87 -2.89
CA SER A 406 8.33 11.31 -2.62
C SER A 406 9.11 11.21 -3.91
N LEU A 407 10.38 11.62 -3.91
CA LEU A 407 11.31 11.43 -5.02
C LEU A 407 12.31 10.35 -4.66
N PHE A 408 12.67 9.55 -5.65
CA PHE A 408 13.71 8.52 -5.58
C PHE A 408 14.75 8.86 -6.61
N GLY A 409 16.02 8.51 -6.41
CA GLY A 409 17.04 8.64 -7.43
C GLY A 409 18.40 8.18 -6.94
N HIS A 410 19.42 8.29 -7.80
CA HIS A 410 20.81 7.85 -7.55
C HIS A 410 21.53 8.59 -6.41
N GLY A 411 20.84 9.49 -5.73
CA GLY A 411 21.36 10.21 -4.58
C GLY A 411 20.63 9.93 -3.28
N GLY A 412 19.44 9.31 -3.37
CA GLY A 412 18.59 9.19 -2.20
C GLY A 412 17.09 9.22 -2.44
N GLN A 413 16.37 9.25 -1.32
CA GLN A 413 14.94 9.49 -1.28
C GLN A 413 14.65 10.75 -0.45
N VAL A 414 13.80 11.61 -0.99
CA VAL A 414 13.34 12.83 -0.30
C VAL A 414 11.82 12.92 -0.40
N SER A 415 11.18 13.41 0.66
CA SER A 415 9.72 13.51 0.73
C SER A 415 9.30 14.94 1.02
N PHE A 416 8.20 15.37 0.41
CA PHE A 416 7.75 16.74 0.45
C PHE A 416 6.24 16.82 0.66
N ALA A 417 5.83 17.80 1.44
CA ALA A 417 4.47 18.23 1.69
C ALA A 417 4.18 19.55 0.96
N ARG A 418 2.96 20.04 1.16
CA ARG A 418 2.49 21.30 0.58
C ARG A 418 2.81 22.49 1.50
N ASN A 419 3.27 23.60 0.93
CA ASN A 419 3.45 24.86 1.63
C ASN A 419 2.12 25.66 1.72
N ASP A 420 2.15 26.82 2.38
CA ASP A 420 0.96 27.66 2.58
C ASP A 420 0.38 28.22 1.27
N GLU A 421 1.23 28.40 0.25
CA GLU A 421 0.82 28.80 -1.10
C GLU A 421 0.24 27.65 -1.91
N GLY A 422 0.26 26.44 -1.37
CA GLY A 422 -0.25 25.24 -2.00
C GLY A 422 0.68 24.57 -3.01
N LYS A 423 1.97 24.92 -2.99
CA LYS A 423 3.02 24.28 -3.77
C LYS A 423 3.58 23.08 -3.03
N ASP A 424 3.93 22.03 -3.76
CA ASP A 424 4.53 20.84 -3.19
C ASP A 424 6.07 21.09 -3.14
N THR A 425 6.56 21.78 -2.12
CA THR A 425 7.97 22.19 -1.97
C THR A 425 8.49 22.13 -0.54
N ARG A 426 7.64 21.75 0.42
CA ARG A 426 7.99 21.75 1.85
C ARG A 426 8.59 20.41 2.25
N LEU A 427 9.86 20.34 2.63
CA LEU A 427 10.50 19.07 3.00
C LEU A 427 9.84 18.42 4.23
N VAL A 428 9.56 17.12 4.16
CA VAL A 428 9.11 16.29 5.29
C VAL A 428 10.34 15.82 6.05
N VAL A 429 10.44 16.17 7.33
CA VAL A 429 11.58 15.85 8.20
C VAL A 429 11.52 14.40 8.71
N ALA A 430 12.63 13.91 9.27
CA ALA A 430 12.74 12.55 9.80
C ALA A 430 11.77 12.29 10.97
N ASP A 431 11.52 13.31 11.77
CA ASP A 431 10.61 13.31 12.92
C ASP A 431 9.23 12.73 12.58
N MET A 432 8.67 13.14 11.44
CA MET A 432 7.37 12.71 10.91
C MET A 432 7.21 11.18 10.70
N TYR A 433 8.32 10.46 10.66
CA TYR A 433 8.37 9.00 10.41
C TYR A 433 8.58 8.20 11.69
N ILE A 434 8.80 8.86 12.82
CA ILE A 434 9.05 8.28 14.12
C ILE A 434 7.80 8.52 14.97
N ASN A 435 7.48 7.59 15.88
CA ASN A 435 6.37 7.77 16.80
C ASN A 435 6.91 7.85 18.22
N GLU A 436 7.03 9.05 18.76
CA GLU A 436 7.49 9.28 20.14
C GLU A 436 6.33 9.49 21.13
N GLY A 437 5.08 9.44 20.67
CA GLY A 437 3.87 9.45 21.49
C GLY A 437 2.79 10.42 21.02
N GLY A 438 1.74 10.61 21.83
CA GLY A 438 0.56 11.36 21.41
C GLY A 438 0.79 12.85 21.14
N SER A 439 1.69 13.53 21.85
CA SER A 439 1.98 14.96 21.60
C SER A 439 2.82 15.18 20.34
N ASP A 440 3.72 14.25 20.07
CA ASP A 440 4.62 14.22 18.92
C ASP A 440 3.82 14.01 17.63
N ILE A 441 2.94 12.99 17.61
CA ILE A 441 1.99 12.74 16.52
C ILE A 441 1.14 13.98 16.18
N GLU A 442 0.77 14.79 17.19
CA GLU A 442 0.00 16.02 16.97
C GLU A 442 0.86 17.14 16.37
N ALA A 443 2.11 17.27 16.80
CA ALA A 443 3.06 18.21 16.22
C ALA A 443 3.35 17.86 14.75
N ASP A 444 3.60 16.59 14.45
CA ASP A 444 3.73 16.04 13.11
C ASP A 444 2.55 16.37 12.20
N LEU A 445 1.33 16.08 12.69
CA LEU A 445 0.10 16.34 11.96
C LEU A 445 -0.02 17.82 11.62
N ASP A 446 0.15 18.70 12.61
CA ASP A 446 -0.03 20.13 12.44
C ASP A 446 1.11 20.74 11.59
N ALA A 447 2.34 20.23 11.69
CA ALA A 447 3.49 20.67 10.90
C ALA A 447 3.23 20.52 9.40
N TYR A 448 2.57 19.42 9.01
CA TYR A 448 2.35 19.05 7.61
C TYR A 448 0.88 18.96 7.22
N LYS A 449 0.01 19.66 7.94
CA LYS A 449 -1.43 19.69 7.70
C LYS A 449 -1.74 20.23 6.31
N THR A 450 -2.54 19.49 5.54
CA THR A 450 -2.82 19.79 4.14
C THR A 450 -4.32 19.67 3.83
N PRO A 451 -4.95 20.68 3.20
CA PRO A 451 -6.30 20.56 2.66
C PRO A 451 -6.39 19.49 1.57
N PRO A 452 -7.51 18.76 1.46
CA PRO A 452 -7.67 17.76 0.41
C PRO A 452 -7.77 18.41 -0.98
N VAL A 453 -7.31 17.67 -1.99
CA VAL A 453 -7.69 17.91 -3.38
C VAL A 453 -9.09 17.30 -3.59
N LEU A 454 -9.95 18.02 -4.30
CA LEU A 454 -11.30 17.53 -4.57
C LEU A 454 -11.38 17.03 -6.00
N MET A 455 -11.85 15.81 -6.18
CA MET A 455 -12.03 15.21 -7.50
C MET A 455 -13.42 14.59 -7.61
N TRP A 456 -13.93 14.49 -8.84
CA TRP A 456 -15.06 13.63 -9.12
C TRP A 456 -14.63 12.17 -8.97
N PHE A 457 -15.43 11.37 -8.28
CA PHE A 457 -15.16 9.96 -8.03
C PHE A 457 -16.44 9.14 -8.05
N ASP A 458 -16.43 8.05 -8.80
CA ASP A 458 -17.55 7.12 -8.98
C ASP A 458 -17.19 5.68 -8.54
N GLY A 459 -16.07 5.53 -7.81
CA GLY A 459 -15.46 4.26 -7.46
C GLY A 459 -14.30 3.85 -8.37
N GLY A 460 -14.24 4.35 -9.61
CA GLY A 460 -13.22 3.97 -10.59
C GLY A 460 -11.86 4.64 -10.38
N SER A 461 -10.78 3.86 -10.49
CA SER A 461 -9.40 4.34 -10.41
C SER A 461 -8.47 3.72 -11.46
N SER A 462 -7.36 4.38 -11.75
CA SER A 462 -6.27 3.84 -12.57
C SER A 462 -5.29 2.99 -11.76
N PHE A 463 -4.34 2.28 -12.40
CA PHE A 463 -3.23 1.55 -11.74
C PHE A 463 -2.28 2.44 -10.93
N LEU A 464 -2.40 3.75 -11.11
CA LEU A 464 -1.73 4.79 -10.33
C LEU A 464 -2.76 5.47 -9.43
N ALA A 465 -3.81 4.76 -9.04
CA ALA A 465 -4.78 5.18 -8.06
C ALA A 465 -5.62 6.44 -8.44
N GLN A 466 -5.52 7.00 -9.65
CA GLN A 466 -6.19 8.27 -10.00
C GLN A 466 -7.67 8.09 -10.33
N PRO A 467 -8.58 9.03 -9.97
CA PRO A 467 -10.01 8.92 -10.24
C PRO A 467 -10.33 8.91 -11.73
N LEU A 468 -11.20 8.02 -12.18
CA LEU A 468 -11.61 7.95 -13.59
C LEU A 468 -12.96 8.61 -13.85
N ALA A 469 -13.27 9.68 -13.11
CA ALA A 469 -14.55 10.38 -13.19
C ALA A 469 -14.40 11.89 -13.40
N ALA A 470 -15.43 12.48 -14.01
CA ALA A 470 -15.54 13.90 -14.32
C ALA A 470 -16.97 14.42 -14.05
N ARG A 471 -17.15 15.75 -14.09
CA ARG A 471 -18.44 16.40 -13.89
C ARG A 471 -19.50 15.84 -14.85
N GLY A 472 -20.63 15.43 -14.30
CA GLY A 472 -21.76 14.89 -15.06
C GLY A 472 -21.70 13.40 -15.37
N MET A 473 -20.64 12.69 -14.95
CA MET A 473 -20.65 11.23 -15.02
C MET A 473 -21.65 10.63 -14.02
N PRO A 474 -22.34 9.53 -14.38
CA PRO A 474 -23.33 8.90 -13.51
C PRO A 474 -22.75 8.52 -12.14
N ASN A 475 -23.44 8.93 -11.07
CA ASN A 475 -23.09 8.63 -9.68
C ASN A 475 -21.71 9.12 -9.20
N ALA A 476 -20.99 9.90 -10.02
CA ALA A 476 -19.77 10.55 -9.59
C ALA A 476 -20.09 11.63 -8.55
N LYS A 477 -19.31 11.67 -7.47
CA LYS A 477 -19.40 12.70 -6.42
C LYS A 477 -18.06 13.38 -6.22
N ILE A 478 -18.10 14.67 -5.91
CA ILE A 478 -16.95 15.41 -5.39
C ILE A 478 -16.52 14.74 -4.10
N THR A 479 -15.27 14.29 -4.04
CA THR A 479 -14.72 13.45 -2.97
C THR A 479 -13.33 13.99 -2.61
N PRO A 480 -12.93 14.01 -1.31
CA PRO A 480 -11.65 14.54 -0.90
C PRO A 480 -10.55 13.50 -1.02
N PHE A 481 -9.40 13.91 -1.53
CA PHE A 481 -8.24 13.05 -1.66
C PHE A 481 -7.00 13.75 -1.13
N LYS A 482 -6.16 12.98 -0.43
CA LYS A 482 -4.77 13.37 -0.20
C LYS A 482 -4.01 13.15 -1.51
N PRO A 483 -3.51 14.22 -2.18
CA PRO A 483 -2.71 14.04 -3.38
C PRO A 483 -1.36 13.42 -3.01
N MET A 484 -0.96 12.41 -3.76
CA MET A 484 0.39 11.89 -3.76
C MET A 484 0.88 11.90 -5.21
N ALA A 485 1.87 12.73 -5.51
CA ALA A 485 2.66 12.52 -6.71
C ALA A 485 3.90 11.72 -6.29
N ASN A 486 4.41 10.79 -7.06
CA ASN A 486 5.58 10.04 -6.66
C ASN A 486 6.55 10.04 -7.83
N GLY A 487 7.81 10.31 -7.51
CA GLY A 487 8.91 9.95 -8.37
C GLY A 487 8.92 8.43 -8.45
N MET A 488 8.43 7.89 -9.55
CA MET A 488 8.65 6.49 -9.88
C MET A 488 9.90 6.39 -10.73
N VAL A 489 10.45 5.19 -10.79
CA VAL A 489 11.62 4.95 -11.63
C VAL A 489 11.24 4.11 -12.83
N PHE A 490 11.76 4.51 -13.98
CA PHE A 490 11.38 4.02 -15.29
C PHE A 490 12.56 3.60 -16.13
N ASP A 491 12.29 2.67 -17.05
CA ASP A 491 13.21 2.33 -18.13
C ASP A 491 13.26 3.47 -19.15
N ALA A 492 14.33 4.25 -19.11
CA ALA A 492 14.56 5.38 -20.01
C ALA A 492 14.84 4.94 -21.45
N ARG A 493 15.23 3.68 -21.68
CA ARG A 493 15.41 3.11 -23.04
C ARG A 493 14.11 3.11 -23.83
N PHE A 494 12.96 3.30 -23.17
CA PHE A 494 11.70 3.63 -23.83
C PHE A 494 11.85 4.79 -24.82
N PHE A 495 12.67 5.79 -24.50
CA PHE A 495 12.92 6.96 -25.34
C PHE A 495 13.84 6.71 -26.53
N ASP A 496 14.51 5.56 -26.61
CA ASP A 496 15.25 5.15 -27.82
C ASP A 496 14.30 4.81 -28.98
N GLY A 497 13.03 4.53 -28.67
CA GLY A 497 12.01 4.19 -29.65
C GLY A 497 12.26 2.86 -30.35
N VAL A 498 12.93 1.92 -29.67
CA VAL A 498 13.14 0.56 -30.16
C VAL A 498 11.80 -0.18 -30.18
N MET A 499 11.46 -0.78 -31.31
CA MET A 499 10.18 -1.45 -31.51
C MET A 499 10.34 -2.97 -31.66
N LEU A 500 9.43 -3.73 -31.05
CA LEU A 500 9.22 -5.16 -31.26
C LEU A 500 7.86 -5.39 -31.92
N ASN A 501 7.61 -6.60 -32.44
CA ASN A 501 6.29 -6.99 -32.92
C ASN A 501 5.63 -7.94 -31.93
N ASN A 502 4.36 -7.71 -31.63
CA ASN A 502 3.55 -8.63 -30.83
C ASN A 502 3.10 -9.85 -31.67
N ASP A 503 2.31 -10.76 -31.09
CA ASP A 503 1.83 -11.97 -31.78
C ASP A 503 0.86 -11.67 -32.93
N ALA A 504 0.28 -10.47 -32.97
CA ALA A 504 -0.52 -9.98 -34.09
C ALA A 504 0.34 -9.35 -35.22
N GLY A 505 1.66 -9.26 -35.04
CA GLY A 505 2.58 -8.59 -35.96
C GLY A 505 2.51 -7.06 -35.89
N ALA A 506 1.87 -6.49 -34.87
CA ALA A 506 1.79 -5.05 -34.65
C ALA A 506 3.01 -4.55 -33.85
N PRO A 507 3.59 -3.41 -34.24
CA PRO A 507 4.75 -2.87 -33.55
C PRO A 507 4.36 -2.26 -32.19
N TYR A 508 5.16 -2.51 -31.16
CA TYR A 508 5.06 -1.90 -29.83
C TYR A 508 6.46 -1.57 -29.28
N ASN A 509 6.56 -0.65 -28.32
CA ASN A 509 7.86 -0.23 -27.77
C ASN A 509 8.48 -1.35 -26.91
N ALA A 510 9.74 -1.70 -27.21
CA ALA A 510 10.51 -2.77 -26.57
C ALA A 510 10.76 -2.54 -25.08
N HIS A 511 10.54 -1.33 -24.58
CA HIS A 511 10.76 -0.95 -23.19
C HIS A 511 9.47 -0.49 -22.49
N SER A 512 8.32 -0.82 -23.06
CA SER A 512 7.02 -0.50 -22.47
C SER A 512 6.60 -1.50 -21.39
N MET A 513 5.69 -1.09 -20.49
CA MET A 513 5.06 -2.01 -19.53
C MET A 513 4.34 -3.17 -20.22
N TYR A 514 3.82 -2.97 -21.44
CA TYR A 514 3.19 -4.04 -22.21
C TYR A 514 4.12 -5.24 -22.41
N ARG A 515 5.40 -5.01 -22.67
CA ARG A 515 6.39 -6.09 -22.79
C ARG A 515 6.45 -6.94 -21.52
N PHE A 516 6.49 -6.28 -20.37
CA PHE A 516 6.60 -6.97 -19.09
C PHE A 516 5.42 -7.93 -18.87
N TYR A 517 4.21 -7.55 -19.26
CA TYR A 517 3.03 -8.43 -19.11
C TYR A 517 2.85 -9.44 -20.25
N ALA A 518 3.21 -9.09 -21.49
CA ALA A 518 2.82 -9.85 -22.67
C ALA A 518 3.94 -10.73 -23.25
N GLU A 519 5.21 -10.37 -23.07
CA GLU A 519 6.32 -11.02 -23.77
C GLU A 519 6.57 -12.45 -23.27
N GLY A 520 6.92 -13.35 -24.19
CA GLY A 520 7.37 -14.70 -23.85
C GLY A 520 6.32 -15.43 -23.01
N ALA A 521 6.73 -16.00 -21.88
CA ALA A 521 5.86 -16.73 -20.96
C ALA A 521 5.30 -15.86 -19.81
N ASN A 522 5.55 -14.54 -19.83
CA ASN A 522 5.10 -13.63 -18.78
C ASN A 522 3.57 -13.62 -18.67
N ALA A 523 2.86 -13.68 -19.80
CA ALA A 523 1.40 -13.66 -19.79
C ALA A 523 0.80 -14.90 -19.11
N GLU A 524 1.41 -16.09 -19.21
CA GLU A 524 0.96 -17.25 -18.43
C GLU A 524 1.22 -17.05 -16.94
N ALA A 525 2.37 -16.49 -16.55
CA ALA A 525 2.66 -16.23 -15.15
C ALA A 525 1.64 -15.27 -14.52
N PHE A 526 1.43 -14.11 -15.15
CA PHE A 526 0.49 -13.11 -14.64
C PHE A 526 -0.95 -13.60 -14.69
N SER A 527 -1.31 -14.44 -15.67
CA SER A 527 -2.61 -15.12 -15.68
C SER A 527 -2.75 -16.14 -14.56
N ALA A 528 -1.71 -16.91 -14.24
CA ALA A 528 -1.71 -17.85 -13.12
C ALA A 528 -1.79 -17.15 -11.75
N LEU A 529 -1.25 -15.94 -11.63
CA LEU A 529 -1.41 -15.07 -10.47
C LEU A 529 -2.76 -14.34 -10.43
N GLY A 530 -3.63 -14.55 -11.44
CA GLY A 530 -4.92 -13.87 -11.56
C GLY A 530 -4.84 -12.39 -11.93
N MET A 531 -3.65 -11.86 -12.23
CA MET A 531 -3.40 -10.44 -12.52
C MET A 531 -3.82 -10.01 -13.94
N LEU A 532 -4.18 -10.98 -14.80
CA LEU A 532 -4.73 -10.73 -16.14
C LEU A 532 -6.15 -11.28 -16.23
N ALA A 533 -7.12 -10.40 -16.52
CA ALA A 533 -8.46 -10.83 -16.92
C ALA A 533 -8.52 -11.34 -18.37
N THR A 534 -7.62 -10.83 -19.22
CA THR A 534 -7.48 -11.27 -20.61
C THR A 534 -6.66 -12.56 -20.70
N PRO A 535 -7.09 -13.59 -21.48
CA PRO A 535 -6.31 -14.80 -21.67
C PRO A 535 -4.91 -14.51 -22.24
N PRO A 536 -3.85 -15.28 -21.87
CA PRO A 536 -2.48 -15.03 -22.31
C PRO A 536 -2.33 -14.87 -23.84
N THR A 537 -3.07 -15.65 -24.62
CA THR A 537 -3.04 -15.61 -26.09
C THR A 537 -3.58 -14.32 -26.69
N ASP A 538 -4.45 -13.62 -25.97
CA ASP A 538 -5.10 -12.40 -26.43
C ASP A 538 -4.36 -11.18 -25.90
N THR A 539 -3.83 -11.25 -24.68
CA THR A 539 -2.89 -10.26 -24.12
C THR A 539 -1.72 -9.99 -25.08
N ARG A 540 -1.15 -11.05 -25.66
CA ARG A 540 -0.06 -10.96 -26.67
C ARG A 540 -0.43 -10.34 -28.01
N LYS A 541 -1.72 -10.17 -28.29
CA LYS A 541 -2.21 -9.65 -29.57
C LYS A 541 -2.71 -8.22 -29.47
N VAL A 542 -2.84 -7.67 -28.27
CA VAL A 542 -3.31 -6.29 -28.06
C VAL A 542 -2.45 -5.30 -28.83
N THR A 543 -3.09 -4.34 -29.47
CA THR A 543 -2.51 -3.31 -30.31
C THR A 543 -3.00 -1.92 -29.87
N LEU A 544 -2.36 -0.85 -30.36
CA LEU A 544 -2.88 0.51 -30.15
C LEU A 544 -4.29 0.73 -30.76
N ALA A 545 -4.76 -0.12 -31.68
CA ALA A 545 -6.13 -0.01 -32.19
C ALA A 545 -7.18 -0.37 -31.11
N ASP A 546 -6.78 -1.14 -30.10
CA ASP A 546 -7.64 -1.57 -29.01
C ASP A 546 -7.96 -0.44 -28.02
N PHE A 547 -7.37 0.75 -28.17
CA PHE A 547 -7.89 1.97 -27.54
C PHE A 547 -9.37 2.22 -27.89
N GLY A 548 -9.81 1.82 -29.08
CA GLY A 548 -11.22 1.92 -29.50
C GLY A 548 -12.08 0.73 -29.09
N SER A 549 -11.54 -0.25 -28.36
CA SER A 549 -12.28 -1.43 -27.90
C SER A 549 -13.37 -1.03 -26.89
N PRO A 550 -14.54 -1.68 -26.89
CA PRO A 550 -15.50 -1.54 -25.79
C PRO A 550 -15.08 -2.30 -24.53
N ASP A 551 -14.02 -3.13 -24.62
CA ASP A 551 -13.47 -3.89 -23.52
C ASP A 551 -12.40 -3.07 -22.78
N PRO A 552 -12.64 -2.66 -21.53
CA PRO A 552 -11.69 -1.85 -20.76
C PRO A 552 -10.36 -2.57 -20.50
N ASP A 553 -10.34 -3.91 -20.45
CA ASP A 553 -9.10 -4.66 -20.20
C ASP A 553 -8.17 -4.59 -21.42
N LEU A 554 -8.76 -4.64 -22.63
CA LEU A 554 -8.01 -4.44 -23.88
C LEU A 554 -7.54 -2.98 -24.04
N GLN A 555 -8.38 -2.00 -23.67
CA GLN A 555 -7.98 -0.59 -23.65
C GLN A 555 -6.80 -0.36 -22.70
N ALA A 556 -6.82 -1.03 -21.55
CA ALA A 556 -5.76 -0.95 -20.55
C ALA A 556 -4.44 -1.52 -21.05
N MET A 557 -4.48 -2.72 -21.63
CA MET A 557 -3.30 -3.34 -22.24
C MET A 557 -2.77 -2.53 -23.44
N ALA A 558 -3.63 -1.84 -24.19
CA ALA A 558 -3.22 -0.92 -25.25
C ALA A 558 -2.49 0.30 -24.68
N LEU A 559 -2.96 0.86 -23.55
CA LEU A 559 -2.28 1.95 -22.85
C LEU A 559 -0.88 1.56 -22.38
N MET A 560 -0.69 0.32 -21.92
CA MET A 560 0.62 -0.18 -21.47
C MET A 560 1.69 -0.18 -22.57
N GLN A 561 1.32 -0.10 -23.85
CA GLN A 561 2.29 -0.04 -24.97
C GLN A 561 2.97 1.33 -25.11
N ILE A 562 2.33 2.39 -24.60
CA ILE A 562 2.83 3.76 -24.64
C ILE A 562 3.27 4.26 -23.27
N PHE A 563 3.43 3.35 -22.30
CA PHE A 563 3.93 3.68 -20.98
C PHE A 563 5.26 2.97 -20.73
N PRO A 564 6.32 3.69 -20.31
CA PRO A 564 7.63 3.11 -20.02
C PRO A 564 7.52 2.09 -18.89
N ASN A 565 8.35 1.05 -18.94
CA ASN A 565 8.34 0.03 -17.89
C ASN A 565 8.72 0.63 -16.53
N LEU A 566 7.98 0.25 -15.49
CA LEU A 566 8.30 0.60 -14.11
C LEU A 566 9.43 -0.28 -13.61
N VAL A 567 10.43 0.35 -12.99
CA VAL A 567 11.63 -0.33 -12.48
C VAL A 567 11.45 -0.60 -11.00
N TYR A 568 11.61 -1.87 -10.64
CA TYR A 568 11.68 -2.30 -9.25
C TYR A 568 13.12 -2.27 -8.77
N PHE A 569 13.30 -1.93 -7.50
CA PHE A 569 14.62 -1.91 -6.85
C PHE A 569 14.67 -2.89 -5.70
N ASP A 570 15.84 -3.48 -5.52
CA ASP A 570 16.20 -4.05 -4.22
C ASP A 570 16.50 -2.94 -3.22
N LYS A 571 15.66 -2.81 -2.19
CA LYS A 571 15.86 -1.82 -1.13
C LYS A 571 17.14 -2.10 -0.33
N GLY A 572 17.55 -3.37 -0.18
CA GLY A 572 18.80 -3.75 0.48
C GLY A 572 20.02 -3.11 -0.16
N THR A 573 20.05 -3.08 -1.49
CA THR A 573 21.07 -2.42 -2.30
C THR A 573 20.94 -0.89 -2.26
N PHE A 574 19.72 -0.36 -2.27
CA PHE A 574 19.48 1.08 -2.23
C PHE A 574 19.91 1.73 -0.91
N GLY A 575 19.82 0.97 0.20
CA GLY A 575 20.46 1.30 1.48
C GLY A 575 19.58 2.01 2.50
N TYR A 576 18.57 2.79 2.09
CA TYR A 576 17.65 3.47 3.01
C TYR A 576 16.31 3.89 2.35
N GLU A 577 15.30 4.22 3.16
CA GLU A 577 13.99 4.75 2.69
C GLU A 577 13.49 5.88 3.61
N HIS A 578 13.12 7.02 3.03
CA HIS A 578 12.83 8.32 3.68
C HIS A 578 14.00 8.88 4.49
N TYR A 579 14.35 8.24 5.61
CA TYR A 579 15.52 8.49 6.48
C TYR A 579 15.98 7.23 7.21
N LEU A 580 15.34 6.10 6.92
CA LEU A 580 15.38 4.88 7.71
C LEU A 580 16.28 3.89 7.00
N THR A 581 17.26 3.35 7.70
CA THR A 581 18.23 2.42 7.13
C THR A 581 18.28 1.12 7.95
N ARG A 582 19.14 0.21 7.52
CA ARG A 582 19.47 -0.98 8.30
C ARG A 582 20.21 -0.56 9.57
N THR A 583 19.67 -0.96 10.72
CA THR A 583 20.32 -0.73 12.01
C THR A 583 21.74 -1.28 12.04
N GLY A 584 22.68 -0.47 12.53
CA GLY A 584 24.09 -0.86 12.63
C GLY A 584 24.80 -0.98 11.26
N SER A 585 24.18 -0.47 10.19
CA SER A 585 24.82 -0.36 8.89
C SER A 585 25.89 0.74 8.90
N ALA A 586 26.62 0.90 7.79
CA ALA A 586 27.56 2.01 7.65
C ALA A 586 26.87 3.39 7.67
N LEU A 587 25.56 3.44 7.37
CA LEU A 587 24.75 4.66 7.41
C LEU A 587 24.15 4.92 8.79
N ASP A 588 24.17 3.93 9.70
CA ASP A 588 23.65 4.02 11.06
C ASP A 588 24.70 3.46 12.04
N ALA A 589 25.71 4.27 12.33
CA ALA A 589 26.77 3.90 13.26
C ALA A 589 26.30 3.95 14.72
N ASN A 590 25.22 4.68 15.01
CA ASN A 590 24.71 4.89 16.36
C ASN A 590 23.71 3.77 16.80
N GLY A 591 23.11 3.07 15.84
CA GLY A 591 22.22 1.93 16.04
C GLY A 591 20.74 2.28 16.27
N ASP A 592 20.29 3.50 15.94
CA ASP A 592 18.91 3.95 16.11
C ASP A 592 17.99 3.61 14.92
N GLY A 593 18.55 3.09 13.82
CA GLY A 593 17.81 2.76 12.61
C GLY A 593 17.52 3.96 11.69
N LEU A 594 18.00 5.15 12.05
CA LEU A 594 18.03 6.32 11.20
C LEU A 594 19.41 6.46 10.55
N VAL A 595 19.41 7.14 9.43
CA VAL A 595 20.63 7.53 8.77
C VAL A 595 21.32 8.63 9.60
N ASP A 596 22.62 8.46 9.91
CA ASP A 596 23.43 9.44 10.61
C ASP A 596 23.71 10.68 9.73
N SER A 597 23.59 11.88 10.30
CA SER A 597 23.91 13.13 9.58
C SER A 597 25.38 13.17 9.10
N GLY A 598 25.58 13.69 7.88
CA GLY A 598 26.88 13.82 7.24
C GLY A 598 27.45 12.53 6.63
N GLN A 599 26.71 11.43 6.60
CA GLN A 599 27.10 10.26 5.80
C GLN A 599 26.84 10.52 4.30
N SER A 600 27.58 9.82 3.44
CA SER A 600 27.32 9.85 2.00
C SER A 600 26.09 8.99 1.69
N MET A 601 25.01 9.61 1.22
CA MET A 601 23.74 8.93 0.90
C MET A 601 23.63 8.53 -0.58
N LEU A 602 24.68 8.76 -1.36
CA LEU A 602 24.72 8.41 -2.78
C LEU A 602 24.58 6.89 -2.97
N GLY A 603 23.45 6.48 -3.56
CA GLY A 603 23.11 5.10 -3.83
C GLY A 603 23.23 4.75 -5.32
N ASP A 604 23.58 3.51 -5.63
CA ASP A 604 23.67 3.05 -7.02
C ASP A 604 22.30 2.50 -7.49
N MET A 605 21.51 3.37 -8.11
CA MET A 605 20.18 3.02 -8.62
C MET A 605 20.23 1.96 -9.73
N LEU A 606 21.31 1.91 -10.52
CA LEU A 606 21.49 0.91 -11.57
C LEU A 606 21.70 -0.48 -10.96
N VAL A 607 22.57 -0.57 -9.95
CA VAL A 607 22.79 -1.82 -9.21
C VAL A 607 21.51 -2.24 -8.50
N ALA A 608 20.80 -1.30 -7.87
CA ALA A 608 19.52 -1.59 -7.20
C ALA A 608 18.46 -2.10 -8.19
N ALA A 609 18.40 -1.56 -9.42
CA ALA A 609 17.46 -1.99 -10.46
C ALA A 609 17.74 -3.42 -10.91
N ASN A 610 18.99 -3.71 -11.22
CA ASN A 610 19.42 -5.03 -11.66
C ASN A 610 19.29 -6.07 -10.53
N ALA A 611 19.54 -5.68 -9.27
CA ALA A 611 19.29 -6.54 -8.12
C ALA A 611 17.79 -6.86 -7.94
N GLY A 612 16.91 -5.87 -8.13
CA GLY A 612 15.46 -6.09 -8.13
C GLY A 612 15.00 -7.05 -9.24
N LEU A 613 15.55 -6.92 -10.45
CA LEU A 613 15.29 -7.86 -11.55
C LEU A 613 15.79 -9.28 -11.23
N ALA A 614 16.96 -9.40 -10.60
CA ALA A 614 17.49 -10.69 -10.17
C ALA A 614 16.60 -11.37 -9.10
N GLN A 615 15.98 -10.59 -8.21
CA GLN A 615 14.98 -11.12 -7.27
C GLN A 615 13.74 -11.64 -8.00
N PHE A 616 13.25 -10.98 -9.05
CA PHE A 616 12.19 -11.53 -9.90
C PHE A 616 12.62 -12.84 -10.59
N GLN A 617 13.85 -12.93 -11.07
CA GLN A 617 14.40 -14.16 -11.63
C GLN A 617 14.52 -15.30 -10.60
N ALA A 618 14.65 -14.99 -9.31
CA ALA A 618 14.62 -16.02 -8.26
C ALA A 618 13.28 -16.78 -8.23
N PHE A 619 12.20 -16.17 -8.74
CA PHE A 619 10.90 -16.82 -8.91
C PHE A 619 10.82 -17.74 -10.15
N ASN A 620 11.83 -17.76 -11.03
CA ASN A 620 11.81 -18.56 -12.25
C ASN A 620 11.53 -20.04 -11.97
N ARG A 621 12.44 -20.69 -11.24
CA ARG A 621 12.37 -22.12 -10.95
C ARG A 621 11.09 -22.49 -10.20
N PRO A 622 10.66 -21.74 -9.16
CA PRO A 622 9.40 -21.99 -8.50
C PRO A 622 8.15 -21.79 -9.38
N MET A 623 8.17 -20.85 -10.32
CA MET A 623 7.09 -20.68 -11.31
C MET A 623 7.18 -21.65 -12.49
N GLY A 624 8.13 -22.60 -12.46
CA GLY A 624 8.32 -23.60 -13.52
C GLY A 624 9.04 -23.07 -14.76
N PHE A 625 9.65 -21.89 -14.69
CA PHE A 625 10.51 -21.33 -15.73
C PHE A 625 11.94 -21.89 -15.66
N PRO A 626 12.67 -21.89 -16.79
CA PRO A 626 14.11 -22.12 -16.78
C PRO A 626 14.84 -21.12 -15.88
N ASP A 627 15.90 -21.55 -15.18
CA ASP A 627 16.67 -20.68 -14.27
C ASP A 627 17.11 -19.37 -14.95
N GLY A 628 17.53 -19.45 -16.22
CA GLY A 628 17.96 -18.30 -17.03
C GLY A 628 16.83 -17.57 -17.78
N TYR A 629 15.57 -17.73 -17.38
CA TYR A 629 14.46 -16.99 -17.98
C TYR A 629 14.55 -15.51 -17.61
N GLU A 630 14.67 -14.65 -18.61
CA GLU A 630 14.71 -13.20 -18.41
C GLU A 630 13.31 -12.61 -18.55
N TRP A 631 12.70 -12.22 -17.43
CA TRP A 631 11.43 -11.47 -17.41
C TRP A 631 11.50 -10.17 -18.19
N TYR A 632 12.66 -9.53 -18.12
CA TYR A 632 12.99 -8.26 -18.74
C TYR A 632 14.51 -8.14 -18.90
N PRO A 633 15.05 -7.42 -19.91
CA PRO A 633 16.50 -7.26 -20.05
C PRO A 633 17.10 -6.44 -18.92
N PRO A 634 18.29 -6.81 -18.43
CA PRO A 634 19.02 -5.99 -17.47
C PRO A 634 19.35 -4.61 -18.06
N TYR A 635 19.66 -3.67 -17.18
CA TYR A 635 20.10 -2.31 -17.50
C TYR A 635 21.62 -2.28 -17.58
N ASP A 636 22.15 -1.60 -18.59
CA ASP A 636 23.59 -1.56 -18.87
C ASP A 636 24.24 -0.24 -18.43
N ASP A 637 23.46 0.85 -18.43
CA ASP A 637 23.94 2.20 -18.13
C ASP A 637 23.07 2.91 -17.10
N VAL A 638 23.68 3.81 -16.33
CA VAL A 638 23.01 4.61 -15.29
C VAL A 638 21.89 5.49 -15.86
N SER A 639 21.99 5.87 -17.13
CA SER A 639 21.00 6.63 -17.88
C SER A 639 19.82 5.79 -18.38
N ASP A 640 19.91 4.45 -18.32
CA ASP A 640 18.80 3.56 -18.66
C ASP A 640 17.67 3.61 -17.61
N VAL A 641 17.97 4.18 -16.43
CA VAL A 641 17.07 4.17 -15.28
C VAL A 641 16.89 5.61 -14.81
N ILE A 642 15.67 6.14 -14.90
CA ILE A 642 15.39 7.53 -14.56
C ILE A 642 14.29 7.68 -13.52
N SER A 643 14.49 8.66 -12.65
CA SER A 643 13.49 9.14 -11.72
C SER A 643 12.57 10.14 -12.38
N MET A 644 11.27 9.84 -12.39
CA MET A 644 10.27 10.64 -13.07
C MET A 644 8.99 10.75 -12.25
N LYS A 645 8.46 11.97 -12.14
CA LYS A 645 7.14 12.21 -11.51
C LYS A 645 6.04 11.89 -12.53
N LEU A 646 5.30 10.79 -12.33
CA LEU A 646 4.29 10.31 -13.26
C LEU A 646 3.05 9.72 -12.56
N PRO A 647 1.86 9.74 -13.20
CA PRO A 647 1.58 10.48 -14.42
C PRO A 647 1.22 11.92 -14.06
N ASP A 648 1.53 12.84 -14.94
CA ASP A 648 1.13 14.25 -14.82
C ASP A 648 -0.37 14.50 -15.08
N GLY A 649 -1.20 13.44 -15.08
CA GLY A 649 -2.62 13.50 -15.41
C GLY A 649 -2.95 13.49 -16.90
N SER A 650 -1.99 13.72 -17.81
CA SER A 650 -2.24 13.79 -19.26
C SER A 650 -2.64 12.44 -19.84
N LEU A 651 -2.06 11.34 -19.35
CA LEU A 651 -2.43 9.99 -19.80
C LEU A 651 -3.85 9.63 -19.41
N ILE A 652 -4.28 9.96 -18.18
CA ILE A 652 -5.66 9.75 -17.73
C ILE A 652 -6.61 10.68 -18.47
N LYS A 653 -6.23 11.95 -18.65
CA LYS A 653 -7.00 12.88 -19.49
C LYS A 653 -7.19 12.32 -20.89
N MET A 654 -6.12 11.87 -21.54
CA MET A 654 -6.17 11.25 -22.86
C MET A 654 -7.14 10.06 -22.87
N PHE A 655 -7.09 9.20 -21.86
CA PHE A 655 -8.05 8.11 -21.73
C PHE A 655 -9.50 8.62 -21.62
N LEU A 656 -9.77 9.60 -20.76
CA LEU A 656 -11.10 10.22 -20.64
C LEU A 656 -11.54 10.89 -21.95
N GLN A 657 -10.63 11.54 -22.68
CA GLN A 657 -10.90 12.12 -24.01
C GLN A 657 -11.33 11.04 -25.01
N MET A 658 -10.73 9.85 -24.96
CA MET A 658 -11.14 8.73 -25.79
C MET A 658 -12.53 8.22 -25.39
N GLN A 659 -12.83 8.13 -24.09
CA GLN A 659 -14.17 7.77 -23.60
C GLN A 659 -15.24 8.79 -24.04
N ALA A 660 -14.86 10.07 -24.16
CA ALA A 660 -15.76 11.12 -24.65
C ALA A 660 -16.32 10.81 -26.05
N ALA A 661 -15.58 10.08 -26.90
CA ALA A 661 -16.07 9.68 -28.22
C ALA A 661 -17.30 8.75 -28.17
N GLY A 662 -17.49 8.05 -27.05
CA GLY A 662 -18.69 7.24 -26.78
C GLY A 662 -19.91 8.03 -26.33
N LEU A 663 -19.76 9.32 -25.99
CA LEU A 663 -20.84 10.17 -25.51
C LEU A 663 -21.68 10.75 -26.66
N PRO A 664 -22.97 11.11 -26.40
CA PRO A 664 -23.77 11.89 -27.33
C PRO A 664 -23.06 13.19 -27.77
N PRO A 665 -23.15 13.60 -29.06
CA PRO A 665 -22.39 14.75 -29.57
C PRO A 665 -22.54 16.06 -28.76
N GLU A 666 -23.71 16.30 -28.20
CA GLU A 666 -24.01 17.47 -27.36
C GLU A 666 -23.34 17.43 -25.98
N GLN A 667 -22.90 16.26 -25.52
CA GLN A 667 -22.21 16.06 -24.24
C GLN A 667 -20.68 16.08 -24.40
N GLN A 668 -20.16 15.85 -25.61
CA GLN A 668 -18.72 15.78 -25.86
C GLN A 668 -18.00 17.09 -25.51
N GLY A 669 -18.51 18.23 -25.96
CA GLY A 669 -17.92 19.55 -25.66
C GLY A 669 -17.83 19.85 -24.16
N PRO A 670 -18.97 19.84 -23.43
CA PRO A 670 -18.98 20.03 -21.98
C PRO A 670 -18.11 19.03 -21.21
N PHE A 671 -18.03 17.77 -21.68
CA PHE A 671 -17.17 16.77 -21.06
C PHE A 671 -15.69 17.09 -21.25
N MET A 672 -15.28 17.53 -22.45
CA MET A 672 -13.90 17.94 -22.73
C MET A 672 -13.49 19.17 -21.90
N GLU A 673 -14.41 20.12 -21.69
CA GLU A 673 -14.22 21.26 -20.78
C GLU A 673 -14.05 20.78 -19.33
N ALA A 674 -14.86 19.80 -18.89
CA ALA A 674 -14.80 19.28 -17.53
C ALA A 674 -13.51 18.53 -17.17
N ILE A 675 -12.74 18.07 -18.15
CA ILE A 675 -11.46 17.38 -17.95
C ILE A 675 -10.25 18.23 -18.37
N GLU A 676 -10.45 19.51 -18.69
CA GLU A 676 -9.39 20.40 -19.17
C GLU A 676 -8.21 20.44 -18.19
N ASN A 677 -8.52 20.72 -16.92
CA ASN A 677 -7.57 20.89 -15.83
C ASN A 677 -7.39 19.61 -15.00
N TYR A 678 -7.29 18.45 -15.67
CA TYR A 678 -7.02 17.21 -14.97
C TYR A 678 -5.64 17.25 -14.28
N PRO A 679 -5.53 17.00 -12.95
CA PRO A 679 -4.32 17.30 -12.18
C PRO A 679 -3.14 16.34 -12.34
N SER A 680 -1.96 16.80 -11.89
CA SER A 680 -0.68 16.08 -11.96
C SER A 680 -0.26 15.39 -10.67
N PHE A 681 -0.97 14.33 -10.28
CA PHE A 681 -0.55 13.43 -9.19
C PHE A 681 -0.65 11.96 -9.59
N SER A 682 0.08 11.10 -8.89
CA SER A 682 0.33 9.69 -9.21
C SER A 682 -0.38 8.67 -8.35
N ALA A 683 -1.01 9.11 -7.27
CA ALA A 683 -1.79 8.30 -6.35
C ALA A 683 -2.62 9.27 -5.51
N ILE A 684 -3.78 8.82 -5.07
CA ILE A 684 -4.65 9.62 -4.21
C ILE A 684 -5.21 8.71 -3.13
N THR A 685 -4.90 9.01 -1.88
CA THR A 685 -5.52 8.26 -0.80
C THR A 685 -6.84 8.94 -0.46
N LEU A 686 -7.96 8.21 -0.58
CA LEU A 686 -9.21 8.64 0.02
C LEU A 686 -9.04 8.60 1.54
N GLY A 687 -9.30 9.72 2.21
CA GLY A 687 -9.46 9.74 3.66
C GLY A 687 -10.70 8.94 4.02
N GLY A 688 -10.54 7.84 4.76
CA GLY A 688 -11.65 7.07 5.34
C GLY A 688 -11.82 7.27 6.85
N HIS A 689 -10.88 7.99 7.47
CA HIS A 689 -10.82 8.32 8.90
C HIS A 689 -10.52 9.80 9.06
N GLY A 690 -10.24 10.27 10.28
CA GLY A 690 -10.07 11.69 10.55
C GLY A 690 -11.39 12.47 10.46
N VAL A 691 -12.51 11.78 10.73
CA VAL A 691 -13.85 12.39 10.63
C VAL A 691 -14.02 13.43 11.75
N ALA A 692 -14.11 14.69 11.36
CA ALA A 692 -14.35 15.82 12.23
C ALA A 692 -15.80 15.83 12.78
N PRO A 693 -16.00 16.29 14.02
CA PRO A 693 -17.33 16.49 14.58
C PRO A 693 -18.13 17.52 13.77
N LYS A 694 -19.46 17.51 13.93
CA LYS A 694 -20.34 18.38 13.15
C LYS A 694 -20.03 19.87 13.34
N GLU A 695 -19.46 20.26 14.48
CA GLU A 695 -19.05 21.63 14.79
C GLU A 695 -17.75 22.05 14.07
N GLU A 696 -16.98 21.08 13.57
CA GLU A 696 -15.70 21.28 12.88
C GLU A 696 -15.75 20.86 11.40
N ALA A 697 -16.88 20.32 10.96
CA ALA A 697 -17.14 20.03 9.55
C ALA A 697 -17.24 21.34 8.75
N LEU A 698 -16.77 21.30 7.50
CA LEU A 698 -16.83 22.46 6.61
C LEU A 698 -18.27 22.96 6.47
N GLY A 699 -18.45 24.26 6.62
CA GLY A 699 -19.76 24.90 6.55
C GLY A 699 -20.45 25.13 7.89
N ALA A 700 -20.14 24.39 8.96
CA ALA A 700 -20.87 24.43 10.24
C ALA A 700 -20.27 25.40 11.27
N ALA A 701 -21.06 26.12 12.07
CA ALA A 701 -20.52 27.11 13.01
C ALA A 701 -19.45 26.52 14.00
N PRO A 702 -18.28 27.19 14.19
CA PRO A 702 -17.93 28.55 13.74
C PRO A 702 -17.53 28.67 12.27
N PHE A 703 -17.35 27.56 11.56
CA PHE A 703 -17.15 27.48 10.11
C PHE A 703 -18.42 27.94 9.36
N SER A 704 -18.24 28.34 8.11
CA SER A 704 -19.26 28.93 7.26
C SER A 704 -19.18 28.36 5.85
N CYS A 705 -20.22 28.58 5.05
CA CYS A 705 -20.18 28.18 3.64
C CYS A 705 -19.01 28.81 2.86
N LEU A 706 -18.43 29.92 3.35
CA LEU A 706 -17.26 30.55 2.76
C LEU A 706 -15.98 29.70 2.91
N ASP A 707 -15.94 28.72 3.82
CA ASP A 707 -14.79 27.84 3.94
C ASP A 707 -14.66 26.92 2.73
N CYS A 708 -15.76 26.67 2.01
CA CYS A 708 -15.74 26.02 0.69
C CYS A 708 -15.84 27.04 -0.45
N HIS A 709 -16.84 27.92 -0.39
CA HIS A 709 -17.25 28.78 -1.50
C HIS A 709 -16.60 30.18 -1.49
N GLY A 710 -15.84 30.54 -0.46
CA GLY A 710 -15.14 31.82 -0.41
C GLY A 710 -13.95 31.85 -1.35
N SER A 711 -13.42 33.05 -1.63
CA SER A 711 -12.23 33.23 -2.47
C SER A 711 -10.98 32.53 -1.94
N ASP A 712 -10.95 32.24 -0.62
CA ASP A 712 -9.84 31.56 0.06
C ASP A 712 -10.26 30.15 0.56
N GLY A 713 -11.46 29.71 0.17
CA GLY A 713 -12.05 28.43 0.56
C GLY A 713 -11.49 27.24 -0.22
N VAL A 714 -11.91 26.03 0.15
CA VAL A 714 -11.41 24.75 -0.41
C VAL A 714 -11.52 24.69 -1.94
N PHE A 715 -12.58 25.26 -2.53
CA PHE A 715 -12.73 25.28 -3.99
C PHE A 715 -11.74 26.21 -4.69
N ALA A 716 -11.23 27.24 -4.01
CA ALA A 716 -10.26 28.18 -4.56
C ALA A 716 -8.80 27.74 -4.34
N ARG A 717 -8.56 26.65 -3.58
CA ARG A 717 -7.21 26.18 -3.27
C ARG A 717 -6.48 25.74 -4.53
N PRO A 718 -5.19 26.08 -4.67
CA PRO A 718 -4.42 25.73 -5.85
C PRO A 718 -4.10 24.24 -5.91
N VAL A 719 -4.13 23.72 -7.14
CA VAL A 719 -3.87 22.34 -7.49
C VAL A 719 -2.92 22.31 -8.69
N PRO A 720 -1.81 21.55 -8.64
CA PRO A 720 -0.90 21.45 -9.77
C PRO A 720 -1.53 20.71 -10.95
N VAL A 721 -1.51 21.37 -12.12
CA VAL A 721 -1.94 20.83 -13.41
C VAL A 721 -0.78 20.94 -14.39
N GLY A 722 -0.43 19.83 -15.02
CA GLY A 722 0.68 19.73 -15.95
C GLY A 722 0.39 20.53 -17.22
N ARG A 723 1.37 21.35 -17.61
CA ARG A 723 1.33 22.09 -18.87
C ARG A 723 1.44 21.10 -20.03
N LYS A 724 0.64 21.34 -21.06
CA LYS A 724 0.46 20.41 -22.18
C LYS A 724 0.62 21.12 -23.51
N LEU A 725 1.06 20.37 -24.52
CA LEU A 725 1.14 20.79 -25.90
C LEU A 725 0.15 19.96 -26.74
N PRO A 726 -0.80 20.58 -27.46
CA PRO A 726 -1.66 19.85 -28.39
C PRO A 726 -0.87 19.36 -29.61
N VAL A 727 -0.94 18.07 -29.88
CA VAL A 727 -0.29 17.37 -30.99
C VAL A 727 -1.36 16.66 -31.83
N ASN A 728 -1.32 16.87 -33.14
CA ASN A 728 -2.22 16.19 -34.07
C ASN A 728 -1.68 14.78 -34.37
N MET A 729 -2.43 13.76 -33.94
CA MET A 729 -2.10 12.35 -34.07
C MET A 729 -2.81 11.67 -35.26
N GLY A 730 -3.28 12.48 -36.22
CA GLY A 730 -3.97 11.98 -37.41
C GLY A 730 -5.32 11.35 -37.07
N PRO A 731 -5.54 10.04 -37.35
CA PRO A 731 -6.81 9.37 -37.06
C PRO A 731 -7.23 9.39 -35.57
N MET A 732 -6.29 9.52 -34.64
CA MET A 732 -6.57 9.62 -33.20
C MET A 732 -7.00 11.04 -32.77
N GLY A 733 -7.00 12.01 -33.68
CA GLY A 733 -7.37 13.39 -33.37
C GLY A 733 -6.24 14.20 -32.74
N VAL A 734 -6.59 15.23 -31.97
CA VAL A 734 -5.64 16.07 -31.24
C VAL A 734 -5.51 15.50 -29.83
N LEU A 735 -4.30 15.10 -29.46
CA LEU A 735 -3.94 14.68 -28.11
C LEU A 735 -3.06 15.73 -27.46
N GLU A 736 -3.09 15.81 -26.15
CA GLU A 736 -2.26 16.74 -25.38
C GLU A 736 -1.08 16.01 -24.76
N MET A 737 0.13 16.36 -25.21
CA MET A 737 1.37 15.79 -24.71
C MET A 737 1.92 16.63 -23.56
N PRO A 738 2.42 16.01 -22.49
CA PRO A 738 2.89 16.77 -21.34
C PRO A 738 4.25 17.42 -21.59
N ILE A 739 4.46 18.54 -20.90
CA ILE A 739 5.72 19.28 -20.87
C ILE A 739 6.45 18.96 -19.57
N TYR A 740 7.72 18.58 -19.70
CA TYR A 740 8.61 18.24 -18.59
C TYR A 740 9.83 19.14 -18.56
N ALA A 741 10.47 19.21 -17.40
CA ALA A 741 11.80 19.79 -17.25
C ALA A 741 12.62 18.94 -16.28
N TRP A 742 13.94 18.94 -16.47
CA TRP A 742 14.84 18.39 -15.46
C TRP A 742 14.92 19.33 -14.25
N ARG A 743 14.74 18.73 -13.08
CA ARG A 743 14.96 19.34 -11.77
C ARG A 743 16.11 18.62 -11.08
N TYR A 744 17.01 19.38 -10.48
CA TYR A 744 18.22 18.87 -9.85
C TYR A 744 18.17 19.23 -8.37
N TYR A 745 18.09 18.21 -7.52
CA TYR A 745 17.98 18.35 -6.07
C TYR A 745 19.33 18.11 -5.41
N GLN A 746 19.75 18.98 -4.50
CA GLN A 746 20.93 18.76 -3.66
C GLN A 746 20.55 17.77 -2.56
N VAL A 747 20.81 16.48 -2.79
CA VAL A 747 20.26 15.41 -1.95
C VAL A 747 20.87 15.36 -0.55
N GLU A 748 22.18 15.56 -0.41
CA GLU A 748 22.87 15.49 0.88
C GLU A 748 22.41 16.62 1.81
N GLN A 749 22.30 17.85 1.27
CA GLN A 749 21.82 19.00 2.03
C GLN A 749 20.35 18.87 2.43
N LEU A 750 19.51 18.31 1.56
CA LEU A 750 18.10 18.05 1.89
C LEU A 750 17.98 17.00 3.00
N VAL A 751 18.73 15.90 2.89
CA VAL A 751 18.69 14.83 3.90
C VAL A 751 19.23 15.34 5.24
N ASP A 752 20.35 16.06 5.26
CA ASP A 752 20.90 16.66 6.49
C ASP A 752 19.91 17.65 7.12
N LEU A 753 19.22 18.48 6.30
CA LEU A 753 18.17 19.37 6.80
C LEU A 753 17.02 18.57 7.43
N GLY A 754 16.57 17.50 6.77
CA GLY A 754 15.51 16.63 7.24
C GLY A 754 15.84 15.87 8.53
N LEU A 755 17.09 15.44 8.69
CA LEU A 755 17.58 14.73 9.89
C LEU A 755 17.82 15.67 11.08
N ALA A 756 18.20 16.92 10.83
CA ALA A 756 18.57 17.87 11.87
C ALA A 756 17.41 18.72 12.40
N THR A 757 16.20 18.55 11.86
CA THR A 757 15.03 19.42 12.13
C THR A 757 13.88 18.61 12.72
N SER A 758 13.21 19.13 13.76
CA SER A 758 11.98 18.53 14.30
C SER A 758 10.70 19.16 13.74
N SER A 759 9.57 18.46 13.84
CA SER A 759 8.25 18.95 13.47
C SER A 759 7.83 20.19 14.27
N GLU A 760 8.25 20.32 15.55
CA GLU A 760 8.01 21.52 16.35
C GLU A 760 8.82 22.73 15.91
N GLU A 761 10.06 22.53 15.45
CA GLU A 761 10.87 23.61 14.88
C GLU A 761 10.25 24.14 13.58
N VAL A 762 9.73 23.23 12.76
CA VAL A 762 8.95 23.57 11.56
C VAL A 762 7.68 24.33 11.93
N LEU A 763 6.92 23.87 12.93
CA LEU A 763 5.68 24.51 13.40
C LEU A 763 5.90 25.91 13.98
N SER A 764 6.98 26.09 14.73
CA SER A 764 7.31 27.37 15.35
C SER A 764 7.95 28.37 14.37
N GLY A 765 8.32 27.91 13.16
CA GLY A 765 9.05 28.70 12.17
C GLY A 765 10.51 28.97 12.58
N ALA A 766 11.07 28.12 13.45
CA ALA A 766 12.47 28.22 13.87
C ALA A 766 13.43 27.81 12.75
N VAL A 767 13.01 26.87 11.90
CA VAL A 767 13.73 26.39 10.72
C VAL A 767 12.80 26.49 9.50
N ASP A 768 13.33 26.97 8.38
CA ASP A 768 12.63 26.99 7.10
C ASP A 768 12.99 25.74 6.29
N VAL A 769 11.96 24.98 5.93
CA VAL A 769 12.07 23.72 5.17
C VAL A 769 11.33 23.80 3.83
N ASP A 770 10.82 24.98 3.45
CA ASP A 770 10.29 25.23 2.12
C ASP A 770 11.41 25.60 1.15
N ILE A 771 11.66 24.73 0.17
CA ILE A 771 12.79 24.89 -0.75
C ILE A 771 12.43 25.68 -2.02
N ASP A 772 11.22 26.22 -2.12
CA ASP A 772 10.77 26.93 -3.32
C ASP A 772 11.69 28.13 -3.63
N GLY A 773 12.27 28.12 -4.83
CA GLY A 773 13.20 29.16 -5.28
C GLY A 773 14.60 29.15 -4.64
N ASP A 774 14.91 28.23 -3.72
CA ASP A 774 16.25 28.13 -3.14
C ASP A 774 17.20 27.29 -4.03
N THR A 775 18.09 27.99 -4.74
CA THR A 775 19.09 27.40 -5.64
C THR A 775 20.17 26.55 -4.95
N ASN A 776 20.24 26.58 -3.62
CA ASN A 776 21.10 25.68 -2.84
C ASN A 776 20.51 24.26 -2.79
N PHE A 777 19.18 24.13 -2.79
CA PHE A 777 18.48 22.85 -2.69
C PHE A 777 17.93 22.37 -4.02
N LEU A 778 17.45 23.27 -4.88
CA LEU A 778 16.79 22.93 -6.15
C LEU A 778 17.26 23.84 -7.27
N ARG A 779 17.64 23.24 -8.40
CA ARG A 779 17.92 23.94 -9.66
C ARG A 779 17.08 23.35 -10.78
N VAL A 780 16.53 24.21 -11.62
CA VAL A 780 15.63 23.81 -12.70
C VAL A 780 16.29 24.13 -14.04
N SER A 781 16.17 23.21 -14.99
CA SER A 781 16.60 23.42 -16.36
C SER A 781 15.80 24.54 -17.04
N ASP A 782 16.48 25.38 -17.83
CA ASP A 782 15.81 26.31 -18.76
C ASP A 782 15.18 25.58 -19.96
N THR A 783 15.47 24.28 -20.12
CA THR A 783 14.96 23.47 -21.24
C THR A 783 13.71 22.71 -20.83
N GLU A 784 12.61 23.04 -21.50
CA GLU A 784 11.37 22.25 -21.47
C GLU A 784 11.40 21.16 -22.56
N LEU A 785 10.86 19.99 -22.24
CA LEU A 785 10.81 18.79 -23.07
C LEU A 785 9.35 18.40 -23.31
N VAL A 786 9.00 18.04 -24.55
CA VAL A 786 7.66 17.50 -24.86
C VAL A 786 7.75 15.99 -24.96
N LEU A 787 7.22 15.27 -23.98
CA LEU A 787 7.28 13.81 -23.97
C LEU A 787 6.12 13.25 -24.81
N ASN A 788 6.43 12.81 -26.03
CA ASN A 788 5.48 12.14 -26.90
C ASN A 788 5.53 10.62 -26.70
N TRP A 789 4.61 10.08 -25.92
CA TRP A 789 4.50 8.66 -25.60
C TRP A 789 4.35 7.74 -26.82
N PHE A 790 3.85 8.25 -27.94
CA PHE A 790 3.67 7.51 -29.19
C PHE A 790 4.87 7.61 -30.14
N ALA A 791 5.70 8.63 -29.97
CA ALA A 791 6.91 8.86 -30.74
C ALA A 791 8.05 9.27 -29.79
N PRO A 792 8.49 8.35 -28.92
CA PRO A 792 9.31 8.70 -27.76
C PRO A 792 10.73 9.14 -28.14
N ASN A 793 11.18 8.82 -29.36
CA ASN A 793 12.45 9.26 -29.94
C ASN A 793 12.34 10.51 -30.82
N ALA A 794 11.27 11.31 -30.68
CA ALA A 794 11.11 12.55 -31.42
C ALA A 794 12.30 13.51 -31.15
N PRO A 795 12.78 14.28 -32.16
CA PRO A 795 13.98 15.14 -32.01
C PRO A 795 13.90 16.22 -30.90
N ASP A 796 12.68 16.68 -30.60
CA ASP A 796 12.40 17.67 -29.54
C ASP A 796 11.91 17.00 -28.24
N GLY A 797 12.06 15.67 -28.14
CA GLY A 797 11.59 14.83 -27.04
C GLY A 797 12.60 14.70 -25.89
N TYR A 798 12.64 13.51 -25.28
CA TYR A 798 13.48 13.22 -24.13
C TYR A 798 14.97 13.48 -24.40
N ARG A 799 15.66 13.98 -23.36
CA ARG A 799 17.13 14.12 -23.33
C ARG A 799 17.63 13.67 -21.97
N PRO A 800 18.76 12.94 -21.89
CA PRO A 800 19.39 12.58 -20.63
C PRO A 800 19.70 13.80 -19.75
N ALA A 801 19.73 13.59 -18.43
CA ALA A 801 19.94 14.66 -17.45
C ALA A 801 21.31 15.35 -17.55
N ASP A 802 22.29 14.70 -18.16
CA ASP A 802 23.65 15.20 -18.37
C ASP A 802 23.87 15.84 -19.75
N ASP A 803 22.82 15.89 -20.59
CA ASP A 803 22.87 16.62 -21.85
C ASP A 803 23.13 18.12 -21.59
N PRO A 804 24.00 18.80 -22.38
CA PRO A 804 24.27 20.23 -22.19
C PRO A 804 23.02 21.13 -22.23
N ALA A 805 21.98 20.74 -22.96
CA ALA A 805 20.70 21.45 -22.94
C ALA A 805 19.90 21.16 -21.68
N ALA A 806 19.91 19.92 -21.16
CA ALA A 806 19.28 19.60 -19.87
C ALA A 806 19.90 20.40 -18.72
N LEU A 807 21.22 20.62 -18.76
CA LEU A 807 21.94 21.42 -17.76
C LEU A 807 21.82 22.94 -17.94
N ALA A 808 21.24 23.42 -19.04
CA ALA A 808 21.11 24.85 -19.32
C ALA A 808 20.34 25.57 -18.19
N GLY A 809 20.84 26.73 -17.74
CA GLY A 809 20.24 27.52 -16.66
C GLY A 809 20.60 27.08 -15.23
N THR A 810 21.10 25.85 -15.05
CA THR A 810 21.33 25.27 -13.71
C THR A 810 22.68 25.65 -13.08
N ASN A 811 23.64 26.15 -13.86
CA ASN A 811 25.04 26.28 -13.44
C ASN A 811 25.67 24.96 -12.92
N LEU A 812 25.16 23.81 -13.35
CA LEU A 812 25.71 22.49 -13.07
C LEU A 812 26.48 21.96 -14.29
N GLY A 813 27.51 21.16 -14.03
CA GLY A 813 28.18 20.32 -15.01
C GLY A 813 27.86 18.83 -14.79
N VAL A 814 28.24 18.01 -15.77
CA VAL A 814 28.04 16.55 -15.74
C VAL A 814 28.58 15.90 -14.45
N ALA A 815 29.74 16.36 -13.97
CA ALA A 815 30.38 15.84 -12.75
C ALA A 815 29.64 16.23 -11.45
N ASP A 816 28.72 17.19 -11.49
CA ASP A 816 27.93 17.58 -10.32
C ASP A 816 26.75 16.63 -10.08
N LEU A 817 26.39 15.82 -11.08
CA LEU A 817 25.25 14.92 -11.00
C LEU A 817 25.57 13.64 -10.21
N THR A 818 24.58 13.11 -9.51
CA THR A 818 24.71 11.87 -8.73
C THR A 818 25.17 10.67 -9.55
N TRP A 819 24.80 10.61 -10.83
CA TRP A 819 25.23 9.55 -11.76
C TRP A 819 26.74 9.54 -12.00
N ASN A 820 27.38 10.69 -11.74
CA ASN A 820 28.81 10.90 -11.90
C ASN A 820 29.53 11.15 -10.57
N GLY A 821 28.87 10.82 -9.44
CA GLY A 821 29.42 10.94 -8.09
C GLY A 821 29.32 12.34 -7.47
N GLY A 822 28.57 13.26 -8.07
CA GLY A 822 28.24 14.54 -7.46
C GLY A 822 26.96 14.50 -6.59
N PRO A 823 26.58 15.58 -5.91
CA PRO A 823 25.46 15.57 -4.96
C PRO A 823 24.10 15.96 -5.59
N TRP A 824 24.05 16.31 -6.89
CA TRP A 824 22.83 16.80 -7.53
C TRP A 824 22.04 15.67 -8.19
N MET A 825 20.94 15.27 -7.56
CA MET A 825 20.06 14.22 -8.04
C MET A 825 19.12 14.77 -9.13
N PRO A 826 19.24 14.29 -10.38
CA PRO A 826 18.32 14.68 -11.45
C PRO A 826 16.99 13.93 -11.33
N VAL A 827 15.89 14.65 -11.48
CA VAL A 827 14.52 14.13 -11.51
C VAL A 827 13.77 14.81 -12.65
N LEU A 828 13.12 14.00 -13.49
CA LEU A 828 12.31 14.49 -14.60
C LEU A 828 10.88 14.77 -14.10
N GLU A 829 10.47 16.03 -14.09
CA GLU A 829 9.18 16.45 -13.53
C GLU A 829 8.32 17.22 -14.53
N PRO A 830 6.98 17.05 -14.49
CA PRO A 830 6.10 17.85 -15.30
C PRO A 830 6.21 19.32 -14.90
N VAL A 831 6.21 20.20 -15.89
CA VAL A 831 6.04 21.63 -15.66
C VAL A 831 4.58 21.85 -15.32
N VAL A 832 4.30 22.37 -14.13
CA VAL A 832 2.93 22.55 -13.63
C VAL A 832 2.56 24.01 -13.53
N ASP A 833 1.30 24.30 -13.83
CA ASP A 833 0.62 25.54 -13.46
C ASP A 833 -0.33 25.22 -12.29
N TYR A 834 -0.40 26.10 -11.31
CA TYR A 834 -1.29 25.92 -10.16
C TYR A 834 -2.63 26.60 -10.44
N VAL A 835 -3.69 25.81 -10.55
CA VAL A 835 -5.05 26.29 -10.83
C VAL A 835 -5.98 26.07 -9.64
N PRO A 836 -7.02 26.89 -9.44
CA PRO A 836 -8.00 26.64 -8.40
C PRO A 836 -8.73 25.30 -8.57
N ASN A 837 -9.00 24.62 -7.45
CA ASN A 837 -9.65 23.31 -7.42
C ASN A 837 -11.05 23.30 -8.09
N TYR A 838 -11.77 24.42 -8.13
CA TYR A 838 -13.04 24.50 -8.88
C TYR A 838 -12.85 24.29 -10.39
N GLU A 839 -11.71 24.70 -10.96
CA GLU A 839 -11.42 24.50 -12.38
C GLU A 839 -11.09 23.04 -12.67
N VAL A 840 -10.40 22.36 -11.74
CA VAL A 840 -10.17 20.90 -11.76
C VAL A 840 -11.50 20.14 -11.77
N LEU A 841 -12.48 20.62 -11.01
CA LEU A 841 -13.83 20.05 -10.95
C LEU A 841 -14.72 20.42 -12.16
N GLY A 842 -14.21 21.20 -13.12
CA GLY A 842 -14.94 21.63 -14.30
C GLY A 842 -15.98 22.71 -14.04
N TYR A 843 -15.79 23.56 -13.03
CA TYR A 843 -16.62 24.73 -12.73
C TYR A 843 -15.92 26.04 -13.14
N GLN A 844 -16.73 27.08 -13.36
CA GLN A 844 -16.29 28.46 -13.39
C GLN A 844 -16.41 29.09 -12.00
N ALA A 845 -15.55 30.06 -11.69
CA ALA A 845 -15.59 30.78 -10.41
C ALA A 845 -17.00 31.33 -10.08
N SER A 846 -17.71 31.88 -11.08
CA SER A 846 -19.07 32.42 -10.90
C SER A 846 -20.15 31.36 -10.64
N GLU A 847 -19.89 30.09 -10.93
CA GLU A 847 -20.84 29.00 -10.64
C GLU A 847 -20.78 28.57 -9.17
N ILE A 848 -19.60 28.65 -8.54
CA ILE A 848 -19.36 28.00 -7.25
C ILE A 848 -18.85 28.95 -6.17
N LEU A 849 -18.14 30.03 -6.49
CA LEU A 849 -17.62 30.97 -5.49
C LEU A 849 -18.63 32.07 -5.16
N TRP A 850 -18.63 32.47 -3.89
CA TRP A 850 -19.45 33.55 -3.36
C TRP A 850 -18.58 34.79 -3.13
N PRO A 851 -19.13 35.99 -3.38
CA PRO A 851 -18.39 37.26 -3.25
C PRO A 851 -18.10 37.68 -1.82
#